data_AF-A0A935I1L4-F1
#
_entry.id   AF-A0A935I1L4-F1
#
_cell.length_a   1.000
_cell.length_b   1.000
_cell.length_c   1.000
_cell.angle_alpha   90.00
_cell.angle_beta   90.00
_cell.angle_gamma   90.00
#
_symmetry.space_group_name_H-M   'P 1'
#
loop_
_entity.id
_entity.type
_entity.pdbx_description
1 polymer ?
#
loop_
_entity_poly.entity_id
_entity_poly.type
_entity_poly.pdbx_seq_one_letter_code
_entity_poly.pdbx_strand_id
1 'polypeptide(L)'
;MVSITLASANIASAQRSISSSTLVMLDSALFTIGMRQSDLQMPPDLIDQDRHRLVFHDVLFNEPLRAFDIAQRLTDAAAVRTEASSTELFSNLMQHLDLGTYRRVNYDGQITADETIQRLGNDPTARLNIVSSFVVLRFLSAIVQASDGMHEGRKRLLQQTLVTDHMDSLWRLSREDETSTLWEMSANEQAARDIAVRFYAEAAPKVAEDVFVHGLSLYQQLMFYVAQSEDNLELLRDSVRSFTFKTPLGRVAIGGPDDDTYIGSYAVIIDVGGNDVYRLDDTTKTDALYMPVRCIVDLDGNDMYAGKDFSFASGVGGVGILIDRRGNDVYSAGDFSLGCGLMGAGILHDMQGDDAYLSGSNTQGAGILGIGLLFDDSGHDTYRCHAQAQGFGGTRGAGMISDLSGNDRYIAASPYVDVLRYDSHQVTFTQGAALGSRPIASGGIGVLLDVSGNDLYTSDIYGQGTGYWFGLGALIDRAGDDRYESYQYAQGAGVHFATGILRDNNGDDVYVSHGVSQGCGHDIALGALIDEGGNDAYVCESLSLGAGNANAVSLFIDERGNDAYIATNESNTMGYSDFRRSYGMIGVFLDAGGADHYGERLRNNTVTTRSTYGVFADRESSSTDTNSAANAIIGQEPMRASISLTQSVDSLFIQASAAPLRFQPNVEPARKLLGEMGEAALAGLEPHFGTQMPRERLTLENVLPKLYASHRDSTLRVLLRGLASDDGAVVNLCATVAGKVKAVECIQPLIIATLDSSWKRRRLAAFTLGEIGDTSARSALVLLLKDPHPYVVQRAAYTLGRMGVGFDTLRLALEDDDQIVRYAAVEGIVRGPRRSMSSVTTWLRAVNDRYAMVSGLRVLACADTTEEDVKSFVAWYSSVPNWVRDAARRTAPTLPALWREAISPTTTVAAKPTKKSKKKNK
;
A
#
# COMPACT_ATOMS: atom_id res chain seq x y z
N MET A 1 12.49 -28.60 5.49
CA MET A 1 12.01 -28.83 4.12
C MET A 1 10.71 -29.60 4.16
N VAL A 2 9.58 -28.92 3.96
CA VAL A 2 8.33 -29.52 3.49
C VAL A 2 7.93 -28.64 2.32
N SER A 3 7.91 -29.18 1.11
CA SER A 3 7.52 -28.41 -0.08
C SER A 3 6.00 -28.37 -0.12
N ILE A 4 5.42 -27.27 0.38
CA ILE A 4 3.99 -27.01 0.21
C ILE A 4 3.80 -26.66 -1.27
N THR A 5 3.40 -27.65 -2.06
CA THR A 5 2.89 -27.43 -3.41
C THR A 5 1.54 -26.72 -3.29
N LEU A 6 1.57 -25.39 -3.23
CA LEU A 6 0.38 -24.56 -3.31
C LEU A 6 -0.39 -24.92 -4.59
N ALA A 7 -1.69 -25.18 -4.44
CA ALA A 7 -2.55 -25.53 -5.57
C ALA A 7 -2.71 -24.29 -6.46
N SER A 8 -2.04 -24.28 -7.61
CA SER A 8 -1.98 -23.17 -8.56
C SER A 8 -3.28 -23.03 -9.38
N ALA A 9 -4.40 -22.80 -8.69
CA ALA A 9 -5.70 -22.58 -9.28
C ALA A 9 -5.76 -21.23 -10.03
N ASN A 10 -5.65 -21.28 -11.37
CA ASN A 10 -5.95 -20.20 -12.31
C ASN A 10 -5.34 -18.81 -12.05
N ILE A 11 -4.17 -18.75 -11.39
CA ILE A 11 -3.36 -17.52 -11.30
C ILE A 11 -2.49 -17.32 -12.55
N ALA A 12 -2.20 -18.36 -13.34
CA ALA A 12 -1.34 -18.27 -14.54
C ALA A 12 -2.08 -17.73 -15.80
N SER A 13 -2.56 -16.48 -15.76
CA SER A 13 -3.09 -15.76 -16.92
C SER A 13 -2.44 -14.40 -17.05
N ALA A 14 -2.12 -13.99 -18.29
CA ALA A 14 -1.69 -12.62 -18.59
C ALA A 14 -2.73 -11.58 -18.16
N GLN A 15 -2.24 -10.38 -17.85
CA GLN A 15 -3.01 -9.18 -17.46
C GLN A 15 -4.25 -8.96 -18.32
N ARG A 16 -5.38 -8.59 -17.71
CA ARG A 16 -6.66 -8.42 -18.42
C ARG A 16 -7.37 -7.09 -18.17
N SER A 17 -7.18 -6.52 -16.99
CA SER A 17 -7.86 -5.31 -16.51
C SER A 17 -7.39 -4.02 -17.17
N ILE A 18 -6.10 -3.91 -17.54
CA ILE A 18 -5.52 -2.73 -18.19
C ILE A 18 -5.61 -2.87 -19.71
N SER A 19 -5.95 -1.77 -20.40
CA SER A 19 -6.09 -1.71 -21.85
C SER A 19 -4.82 -2.14 -22.60
N SER A 20 -4.97 -2.80 -23.76
CA SER A 20 -3.83 -3.21 -24.59
C SER A 20 -3.07 -2.01 -25.18
N SER A 21 -3.74 -0.88 -25.36
CA SER A 21 -3.16 0.43 -25.66
C SER A 21 -2.16 0.84 -24.58
N THR A 22 -2.62 0.92 -23.33
CA THR A 22 -1.81 1.35 -22.18
C THR A 22 -0.65 0.42 -21.87
N LEU A 23 -0.82 -0.90 -22.05
CA LEU A 23 0.30 -1.84 -21.95
C LEU A 23 1.38 -1.57 -23.02
N VAL A 24 1.01 -1.24 -24.26
CA VAL A 24 1.96 -0.87 -25.33
C VAL A 24 2.64 0.48 -25.06
N MET A 25 1.88 1.46 -24.53
CA MET A 25 2.42 2.76 -24.13
C MET A 25 3.44 2.62 -22.99
N LEU A 26 3.10 1.85 -21.94
CA LEU A 26 3.95 1.56 -20.78
C LEU A 26 5.25 0.84 -21.19
N ASP A 27 5.20 -0.18 -22.06
CA ASP A 27 6.43 -0.83 -22.55
C ASP A 27 7.29 0.14 -23.39
N SER A 28 6.65 1.03 -24.17
CA SER A 28 7.37 2.08 -24.91
C SER A 28 8.00 3.15 -24.01
N ALA A 29 7.40 3.44 -22.85
CA ALA A 29 7.97 4.33 -21.84
C ALA A 29 9.14 3.66 -21.11
N LEU A 30 8.96 2.42 -20.64
CA LEU A 30 10.02 1.62 -20.01
C LEU A 30 11.21 1.39 -20.95
N PHE A 31 10.97 1.15 -22.25
CA PHE A 31 12.05 0.99 -23.24
C PHE A 31 12.93 2.25 -23.38
N THR A 32 12.40 3.44 -23.10
CA THR A 32 13.19 4.68 -23.08
C THR A 32 14.28 4.66 -21.99
N ILE A 33 14.03 3.97 -20.88
CA ILE A 33 14.99 3.72 -19.79
C ILE A 33 15.52 2.27 -19.80
N GLY A 34 15.55 1.60 -20.96
CA GLY A 34 16.18 0.27 -21.08
C GLY A 34 15.53 -0.82 -20.22
N MET A 35 14.23 -0.68 -19.97
CA MET A 35 13.39 -1.61 -19.21
C MET A 35 12.25 -2.13 -20.08
N ARG A 36 11.58 -3.18 -19.60
CA ARG A 36 10.36 -3.81 -20.13
C ARG A 36 9.38 -4.02 -18.99
N GLN A 37 8.11 -4.34 -19.26
CA GLN A 37 7.10 -4.56 -18.20
C GLN A 37 7.52 -5.58 -17.13
N SER A 38 8.29 -6.63 -17.48
CA SER A 38 8.77 -7.62 -16.51
C SER A 38 9.83 -7.09 -15.54
N ASP A 39 10.47 -5.94 -15.84
CA ASP A 39 11.41 -5.28 -14.93
C ASP A 39 10.69 -4.55 -13.77
N LEU A 40 9.35 -4.48 -13.77
CA LEU A 40 8.54 -3.99 -12.66
C LEU A 40 8.58 -4.92 -11.43
N GLN A 41 9.10 -6.14 -11.54
CA GLN A 41 9.12 -7.11 -10.45
C GLN A 41 9.89 -6.63 -9.21
N MET A 42 9.34 -6.94 -8.03
CA MET A 42 9.89 -6.68 -6.70
C MET A 42 10.15 -8.01 -5.97
N PRO A 43 11.15 -8.10 -5.07
CA PRO A 43 11.52 -9.37 -4.43
C PRO A 43 10.55 -9.76 -3.30
N PRO A 44 9.70 -10.80 -3.46
CA PRO A 44 8.72 -11.18 -2.43
C PRO A 44 9.37 -11.73 -1.16
N ASP A 45 10.54 -12.34 -1.29
CA ASP A 45 11.26 -13.03 -0.22
C ASP A 45 12.26 -12.14 0.52
N LEU A 46 12.38 -10.84 0.18
CA LEU A 46 13.35 -9.94 0.84
C LEU A 46 13.12 -9.85 2.36
N ILE A 47 11.86 -9.89 2.80
CA ILE A 47 11.45 -10.11 4.19
C ILE A 47 10.73 -11.46 4.27
N ASP A 48 11.09 -12.26 5.27
CA ASP A 48 10.57 -13.61 5.48
C ASP A 48 9.03 -13.58 5.68
N GLN A 49 8.33 -14.62 5.24
CA GLN A 49 6.86 -14.66 5.27
C GLN A 49 6.32 -14.84 6.70
N ASP A 50 5.46 -13.91 7.14
CA ASP A 50 4.65 -14.05 8.34
C ASP A 50 3.36 -14.85 8.06
N ARG A 51 2.68 -15.32 9.12
CA ARG A 51 1.47 -16.17 9.03
C ARG A 51 0.26 -15.45 8.39
N HIS A 52 0.28 -14.13 8.33
CA HIS A 52 -0.86 -13.32 7.89
C HIS A 52 -0.68 -12.76 6.47
N ARG A 53 0.45 -13.03 5.81
CA ARG A 53 0.65 -12.64 4.40
C ARG A 53 -0.36 -13.33 3.50
N LEU A 54 -1.07 -12.52 2.71
CA LEU A 54 -2.13 -12.98 1.82
C LEU A 54 -1.57 -13.78 0.64
N VAL A 55 -2.31 -14.78 0.17
CA VAL A 55 -1.84 -15.82 -0.78
C VAL A 55 -1.44 -15.29 -2.16
N PHE A 56 -1.84 -14.05 -2.48
CA PHE A 56 -1.55 -13.38 -3.74
C PHE A 56 -0.43 -12.34 -3.64
N HIS A 57 0.13 -12.08 -2.44
CA HIS A 57 1.14 -11.03 -2.27
C HIS A 57 2.42 -11.31 -3.07
N ASP A 58 2.90 -12.56 -3.05
CA ASP A 58 4.02 -12.99 -3.89
C ASP A 58 3.73 -12.80 -5.40
N VAL A 59 2.45 -12.90 -5.82
CA VAL A 59 2.04 -12.67 -7.22
C VAL A 59 2.12 -11.19 -7.56
N LEU A 60 1.63 -10.30 -6.69
CA LEU A 60 1.77 -8.84 -6.89
C LEU A 60 3.23 -8.37 -6.82
N PHE A 61 4.12 -9.15 -6.23
CA PHE A 61 5.55 -8.81 -6.23
C PHE A 61 6.23 -9.23 -7.53
N ASN A 62 5.91 -10.39 -8.09
CA ASN A 62 6.44 -10.78 -9.41
C ASN A 62 5.74 -10.07 -10.59
N GLU A 63 4.45 -9.78 -10.47
CA GLU A 63 3.59 -9.26 -11.54
C GLU A 63 2.69 -8.09 -11.05
N PRO A 64 3.25 -6.90 -10.72
CA PRO A 64 2.54 -5.88 -9.92
C PRO A 64 1.25 -5.32 -10.53
N LEU A 65 1.17 -5.22 -11.86
CA LEU A 65 -0.03 -4.72 -12.57
C LEU A 65 -1.30 -5.55 -12.26
N ARG A 66 -1.14 -6.75 -11.70
CA ARG A 66 -2.26 -7.63 -11.33
C ARG A 66 -3.02 -7.18 -10.08
N ALA A 67 -2.60 -6.09 -9.44
CA ALA A 67 -3.42 -5.39 -8.45
C ALA A 67 -4.78 -5.01 -9.05
N PHE A 68 -4.77 -4.48 -10.27
CA PHE A 68 -5.97 -4.14 -11.03
C PHE A 68 -6.79 -5.38 -11.40
N ASP A 69 -6.17 -6.52 -11.76
CA ASP A 69 -6.88 -7.79 -12.05
C ASP A 69 -7.61 -8.35 -10.81
N ILE A 70 -7.10 -8.10 -9.59
CA ILE A 70 -7.73 -8.52 -8.34
C ILE A 70 -8.85 -7.55 -7.95
N ALA A 71 -8.56 -6.24 -7.95
CA ALA A 71 -9.55 -5.21 -7.61
C ALA A 71 -10.75 -5.26 -8.57
N GLN A 72 -10.51 -5.28 -9.88
CA GLN A 72 -11.57 -5.35 -10.90
C GLN A 72 -12.51 -6.53 -10.70
N ARG A 73 -12.01 -7.71 -10.32
CA ARG A 73 -12.88 -8.88 -10.08
C ARG A 73 -13.72 -8.71 -8.82
N LEU A 74 -13.18 -8.12 -7.76
CA LEU A 74 -13.95 -7.82 -6.56
C LEU A 74 -15.02 -6.77 -6.84
N THR A 75 -14.70 -5.73 -7.62
CA THR A 75 -15.64 -4.66 -7.92
C THR A 75 -16.70 -5.03 -8.97
N ASP A 76 -16.36 -5.75 -10.03
CA ASP A 76 -17.34 -6.28 -10.99
C ASP A 76 -18.34 -7.25 -10.32
N ALA A 77 -17.90 -7.99 -9.32
CA ALA A 77 -18.77 -8.89 -8.55
C ALA A 77 -19.70 -8.12 -7.58
N ALA A 78 -19.24 -7.00 -7.03
CA ALA A 78 -20.03 -6.11 -6.18
C ALA A 78 -21.07 -5.29 -6.98
N ALA A 79 -20.66 -4.69 -8.10
CA ALA A 79 -21.44 -3.74 -8.92
C ALA A 79 -22.73 -4.29 -9.55
N VAL A 80 -23.00 -5.59 -9.44
CA VAL A 80 -24.08 -6.29 -10.16
C VAL A 80 -25.16 -6.85 -9.24
N ARG A 81 -24.92 -6.92 -7.91
CA ARG A 81 -25.87 -7.33 -6.84
C ARG A 81 -26.71 -8.61 -7.05
N THR A 82 -26.35 -9.48 -8.00
CA THR A 82 -27.04 -10.76 -8.23
C THR A 82 -26.56 -11.84 -7.26
N GLU A 83 -27.39 -12.88 -7.02
CA GLU A 83 -26.96 -14.06 -6.25
C GLU A 83 -25.63 -14.64 -6.76
N ALA A 84 -25.46 -14.73 -8.08
CA ALA A 84 -24.26 -15.24 -8.72
C ALA A 84 -23.04 -14.34 -8.47
N SER A 85 -23.17 -13.02 -8.62
CA SER A 85 -22.07 -12.08 -8.43
C SER A 85 -21.69 -11.95 -6.95
N SER A 86 -22.66 -11.94 -6.02
CA SER A 86 -22.36 -12.03 -4.57
C SER A 86 -21.68 -13.35 -4.19
N THR A 87 -22.10 -14.49 -4.74
CA THR A 87 -21.39 -15.77 -4.53
C THR A 87 -19.97 -15.72 -5.10
N GLU A 88 -19.73 -15.08 -6.25
CA GLU A 88 -18.38 -14.88 -6.79
C GLU A 88 -17.53 -13.96 -5.90
N LEU A 89 -18.07 -12.82 -5.45
CA LEU A 89 -17.40 -11.92 -4.50
C LEU A 89 -16.96 -12.67 -3.25
N PHE A 90 -17.88 -13.41 -2.63
CA PHE A 90 -17.63 -14.17 -1.40
C PHE A 90 -16.63 -15.33 -1.60
N SER A 91 -16.66 -15.99 -2.77
CA SER A 91 -15.64 -16.97 -3.14
C SER A 91 -14.25 -16.34 -3.30
N ASN A 92 -14.13 -15.20 -3.98
CA ASN A 92 -12.85 -14.50 -4.14
C ASN A 92 -12.32 -14.00 -2.80
N LEU A 93 -13.13 -13.34 -1.97
CA LEU A 93 -12.73 -12.88 -0.63
C LEU A 93 -12.25 -14.02 0.27
N MET A 94 -13.01 -15.12 0.36
CA MET A 94 -12.62 -16.31 1.14
C MET A 94 -11.31 -16.96 0.65
N GLN A 95 -11.08 -16.96 -0.67
CA GLN A 95 -9.84 -17.46 -1.27
C GLN A 95 -8.65 -16.53 -1.00
N HIS A 96 -8.80 -15.22 -1.23
CA HIS A 96 -7.72 -14.24 -1.10
C HIS A 96 -7.24 -14.08 0.35
N LEU A 97 -8.15 -14.20 1.32
CA LEU A 97 -7.83 -14.20 2.77
C LEU A 97 -7.39 -15.57 3.32
N ASP A 98 -7.43 -16.64 2.50
CA ASP A 98 -7.24 -18.04 2.93
C ASP A 98 -8.08 -18.37 4.18
N LEU A 99 -9.37 -18.01 4.14
CA LEU A 99 -10.34 -18.31 5.20
C LEU A 99 -11.04 -19.66 4.99
N GLY A 100 -11.06 -20.17 3.75
CA GLY A 100 -11.76 -21.40 3.42
C GLY A 100 -12.14 -21.53 1.95
N THR A 101 -13.04 -22.46 1.65
CA THR A 101 -13.75 -22.49 0.35
C THR A 101 -15.19 -22.06 0.56
N TYR A 102 -15.60 -20.92 0.02
CA TYR A 102 -17.00 -20.51 0.12
C TYR A 102 -17.92 -21.54 -0.57
N ARG A 103 -19.00 -21.92 0.12
CA ARG A 103 -20.07 -22.79 -0.39
C ARG A 103 -21.38 -22.27 0.19
N ARG A 104 -22.23 -21.69 -0.66
CA ARG A 104 -23.53 -21.15 -0.23
C ARG A 104 -24.36 -22.25 0.45
N VAL A 105 -24.77 -21.99 1.69
CA VAL A 105 -25.72 -22.83 2.42
C VAL A 105 -27.13 -22.31 2.13
N ASN A 106 -28.03 -23.20 1.70
CA ASN A 106 -29.45 -22.88 1.52
C ASN A 106 -30.22 -23.39 2.74
N TYR A 107 -30.97 -22.48 3.39
CA TYR A 107 -31.66 -22.74 4.65
C TYR A 107 -33.16 -23.05 4.47
N ASP A 108 -33.75 -22.82 3.29
CA ASP A 108 -35.15 -23.15 3.02
C ASP A 108 -35.39 -24.67 3.12
N GLY A 109 -36.42 -25.07 3.86
CA GLY A 109 -36.89 -26.46 3.97
C GLY A 109 -36.00 -27.43 4.77
N GLN A 110 -34.89 -26.99 5.36
CA GLN A 110 -33.98 -27.86 6.12
C GLN A 110 -34.53 -28.27 7.50
N ILE A 111 -35.32 -27.39 8.13
CA ILE A 111 -36.03 -27.63 9.41
C ILE A 111 -37.47 -27.16 9.31
N THR A 112 -38.35 -27.73 10.14
CA THR A 112 -39.77 -27.36 10.19
C THR A 112 -40.03 -26.06 10.97
N ALA A 113 -41.26 -25.53 10.84
CA ALA A 113 -41.75 -24.43 11.67
C ALA A 113 -41.71 -24.80 13.17
N ASP A 114 -42.17 -26.01 13.52
CA ASP A 114 -42.19 -26.51 14.90
C ASP A 114 -40.77 -26.60 15.50
N GLU A 115 -39.79 -27.09 14.73
CA GLU A 115 -38.38 -27.12 15.15
C GLU A 115 -37.77 -25.72 15.27
N THR A 116 -38.15 -24.79 14.39
CA THR A 116 -37.75 -23.37 14.50
C THR A 116 -38.28 -22.77 15.81
N ILE A 117 -39.57 -22.94 16.10
CA ILE A 117 -40.24 -22.48 17.33
C ILE A 117 -39.60 -23.14 18.57
N GLN A 118 -39.28 -24.44 18.50
CA GLN A 118 -38.62 -25.16 19.58
C GLN A 118 -37.22 -24.58 19.88
N ARG A 119 -36.43 -24.24 18.85
CA ARG A 119 -35.09 -23.62 19.01
C ARG A 119 -35.16 -22.17 19.48
N LEU A 120 -36.18 -21.41 19.04
CA LEU A 120 -36.46 -20.06 19.55
C LEU A 120 -36.91 -20.07 21.02
N GLY A 121 -37.48 -21.17 21.52
CA GLY A 121 -38.03 -21.26 22.88
C GLY A 121 -39.27 -20.39 23.13
N ASN A 122 -39.84 -19.83 22.06
CA ASN A 122 -41.01 -18.97 22.06
C ASN A 122 -41.73 -19.10 20.71
N ASP A 123 -43.06 -18.95 20.71
CA ASP A 123 -43.88 -19.02 19.51
C ASP A 123 -44.32 -17.61 19.08
N PRO A 124 -43.73 -17.02 18.03
CA PRO A 124 -44.17 -15.73 17.48
C PRO A 124 -45.47 -15.85 16.67
N THR A 125 -45.84 -17.03 16.17
CA THR A 125 -47.02 -17.21 15.29
C THR A 125 -48.33 -16.97 16.03
N ALA A 126 -48.35 -17.20 17.34
CA ALA A 126 -49.47 -16.88 18.23
C ALA A 126 -49.85 -15.38 18.29
N ARG A 127 -49.10 -14.49 17.62
CA ARG A 127 -49.36 -13.04 17.51
C ARG A 127 -49.50 -12.54 16.06
N LEU A 128 -49.38 -13.41 15.08
CA LEU A 128 -49.33 -13.07 13.65
C LEU A 128 -50.48 -13.74 12.89
N ASN A 129 -50.78 -13.29 11.66
CA ASN A 129 -51.69 -14.03 10.78
C ASN A 129 -50.92 -15.14 10.03
N ILE A 130 -51.60 -15.95 9.21
CA ILE A 130 -50.98 -17.08 8.49
C ILE A 130 -49.85 -16.63 7.53
N VAL A 131 -50.04 -15.49 6.85
CA VAL A 131 -49.07 -14.93 5.88
C VAL A 131 -47.87 -14.33 6.62
N SER A 132 -48.10 -13.44 7.59
CA SER A 132 -47.01 -12.83 8.36
C SER A 132 -46.27 -13.87 9.22
N SER A 133 -46.93 -14.92 9.72
CA SER A 133 -46.27 -16.07 10.34
C SER A 133 -45.32 -16.79 9.39
N PHE A 134 -45.73 -17.02 8.14
CA PHE A 134 -44.90 -17.70 7.13
C PHE A 134 -43.67 -16.88 6.75
N VAL A 135 -43.82 -15.56 6.55
CA VAL A 135 -42.70 -14.65 6.25
C VAL A 135 -41.73 -14.61 7.44
N VAL A 136 -42.20 -14.23 8.63
CA VAL A 136 -41.36 -14.09 9.83
C VAL A 136 -40.63 -15.40 10.20
N LEU A 137 -41.29 -16.56 10.07
CA LEU A 137 -40.64 -17.84 10.35
C LEU A 137 -39.53 -18.19 9.35
N ARG A 138 -39.58 -17.76 8.08
CA ARG A 138 -38.49 -18.03 7.12
C ARG A 138 -37.23 -17.25 7.48
N PHE A 139 -37.37 -15.96 7.79
CA PHE A 139 -36.27 -15.14 8.34
C PHE A 139 -35.68 -15.77 9.61
N LEU A 140 -36.51 -16.04 10.62
CA LEU A 140 -36.04 -16.60 11.89
C LEU A 140 -35.42 -18.01 11.74
N SER A 141 -35.95 -18.85 10.84
CA SER A 141 -35.39 -20.19 10.61
C SER A 141 -33.99 -20.13 9.99
N ALA A 142 -33.75 -19.26 9.00
CA ALA A 142 -32.41 -19.07 8.45
C ALA A 142 -31.41 -18.55 9.48
N ILE A 143 -31.81 -17.57 10.32
CA ILE A 143 -30.99 -17.02 11.40
C ILE A 143 -30.62 -18.10 12.44
N VAL A 144 -31.58 -18.91 12.87
CA VAL A 144 -31.36 -20.05 13.79
C VAL A 144 -30.37 -21.06 13.18
N GLN A 145 -30.60 -21.48 11.93
CA GLN A 145 -29.74 -22.45 11.25
C GLN A 145 -28.31 -21.93 11.01
N ALA A 146 -28.15 -20.65 10.68
CA ALA A 146 -26.83 -20.02 10.55
C ALA A 146 -26.10 -19.99 11.90
N SER A 147 -26.80 -19.62 12.99
CA SER A 147 -26.24 -19.66 14.35
C SER A 147 -25.77 -21.07 14.75
N ASP A 148 -26.58 -22.10 14.47
CA ASP A 148 -26.24 -23.49 14.75
C ASP A 148 -25.02 -23.96 13.94
N GLY A 149 -24.95 -23.61 12.64
CA GLY A 149 -23.82 -23.94 11.76
C GLY A 149 -22.50 -23.32 12.21
N MET A 150 -22.54 -22.09 12.73
CA MET A 150 -21.36 -21.38 13.26
C MET A 150 -20.84 -21.94 14.61
N HIS A 151 -21.57 -22.85 15.27
CA HIS A 151 -21.28 -23.23 16.66
C HIS A 151 -19.84 -23.71 16.88
N GLU A 152 -19.36 -24.68 16.09
CA GLU A 152 -18.01 -25.22 16.26
C GLU A 152 -16.92 -24.21 15.85
N GLY A 153 -17.18 -23.33 14.89
CA GLY A 153 -16.27 -22.23 14.52
C GLY A 153 -16.08 -21.23 15.67
N ARG A 154 -17.18 -20.72 16.21
CA ARG A 154 -17.16 -19.78 17.35
C ARG A 154 -16.57 -20.42 18.60
N LYS A 155 -16.87 -21.70 18.87
CA LYS A 155 -16.30 -22.48 19.97
C LYS A 155 -14.78 -22.63 19.89
N ARG A 156 -14.18 -22.68 18.70
CA ARG A 156 -12.72 -22.65 18.52
C ARG A 156 -12.15 -21.24 18.69
N LEU A 157 -12.83 -20.21 18.19
CA LEU A 157 -12.42 -18.80 18.37
C LEU A 157 -12.45 -18.38 19.85
N LEU A 158 -13.52 -18.71 20.58
CA LEU A 158 -13.70 -18.38 22.00
C LEU A 158 -12.74 -19.14 22.96
N GLN A 159 -11.93 -20.08 22.44
CA GLN A 159 -10.83 -20.69 23.19
C GLN A 159 -9.52 -19.89 23.08
N GLN A 160 -9.43 -18.93 22.15
CA GLN A 160 -8.26 -18.07 21.94
C GLN A 160 -8.38 -16.81 22.82
N THR A 161 -8.24 -16.95 24.15
CA THR A 161 -8.60 -15.87 25.08
C THR A 161 -7.78 -14.60 24.88
N LEU A 162 -6.47 -14.72 24.57
CA LEU A 162 -5.64 -13.56 24.26
C LEU A 162 -6.16 -12.80 23.03
N VAL A 163 -6.68 -13.55 22.06
CA VAL A 163 -7.24 -13.01 20.81
C VAL A 163 -8.59 -12.35 21.07
N THR A 164 -9.51 -12.98 21.80
CA THR A 164 -10.81 -12.37 22.16
C THR A 164 -10.65 -11.13 23.03
N ASP A 165 -9.69 -11.13 23.94
CA ASP A 165 -9.46 -10.02 24.86
C ASP A 165 -8.87 -8.81 24.14
N HIS A 166 -7.96 -9.00 23.18
CA HIS A 166 -7.20 -7.91 22.54
C HIS A 166 -7.60 -7.53 21.10
N MET A 167 -8.50 -8.27 20.43
CA MET A 167 -8.84 -8.07 19.01
C MET A 167 -9.17 -6.63 18.60
N ASP A 168 -9.84 -5.84 19.44
CA ASP A 168 -10.13 -4.42 19.19
C ASP A 168 -9.00 -3.49 19.69
N SER A 169 -8.41 -3.81 20.85
CA SER A 169 -7.40 -2.97 21.51
C SER A 169 -6.13 -2.74 20.68
N LEU A 170 -5.80 -3.63 19.75
CA LEU A 170 -4.67 -3.48 18.83
C LEU A 170 -4.97 -2.61 17.59
N TRP A 171 -6.22 -2.20 17.42
CA TRP A 171 -6.70 -1.40 16.29
C TRP A 171 -7.27 -0.04 16.69
N ARG A 172 -7.67 0.15 17.95
CA ARG A 172 -8.10 1.47 18.45
C ARG A 172 -6.96 2.49 18.41
N LEU A 173 -7.24 3.65 17.80
CA LEU A 173 -6.38 4.83 17.88
C LEU A 173 -6.63 5.59 19.19
N SER A 174 -5.60 6.25 19.72
CA SER A 174 -5.69 7.04 20.96
C SER A 174 -5.05 8.42 20.79
N ARG A 175 -5.39 9.36 21.68
CA ARG A 175 -4.77 10.68 21.78
C ARG A 175 -3.69 10.77 22.88
N GLU A 176 -3.38 9.66 23.55
CA GLU A 176 -2.47 9.68 24.70
C GLU A 176 -1.06 10.15 24.31
N ASP A 177 -0.59 9.76 23.11
CA ASP A 177 0.72 10.13 22.57
C ASP A 177 0.88 11.64 22.28
N GLU A 178 -0.21 12.40 22.09
CA GLU A 178 -0.18 13.86 21.96
C GLU A 178 0.42 14.51 23.23
N THR A 179 0.11 13.96 24.40
CA THR A 179 0.48 14.52 25.71
C THR A 179 1.59 13.75 26.42
N SER A 180 1.79 12.47 26.11
CA SER A 180 2.80 11.59 26.72
C SER A 180 4.24 12.09 26.52
N THR A 181 5.14 11.77 27.45
CA THR A 181 6.59 11.99 27.27
C THR A 181 7.23 10.90 26.40
N LEU A 182 8.45 11.16 25.89
CA LEU A 182 9.22 10.18 25.10
C LEU A 182 9.38 8.82 25.80
N TRP A 183 9.49 8.80 27.13
CA TRP A 183 9.65 7.57 27.91
C TRP A 183 8.36 6.75 27.97
N GLU A 184 7.23 7.42 28.15
CA GLU A 184 5.90 6.79 28.17
C GLU A 184 5.55 6.25 26.78
N MET A 185 5.74 7.04 25.71
CA MET A 185 5.58 6.57 24.33
C MET A 185 6.44 5.34 24.04
N SER A 186 7.72 5.34 24.44
CA SER A 186 8.63 4.21 24.21
C SER A 186 8.27 2.97 25.02
N ALA A 187 7.72 3.13 26.23
CA ALA A 187 7.23 2.02 27.04
C ALA A 187 5.92 1.44 26.46
N ASN A 188 5.02 2.30 25.99
CA ASN A 188 3.77 1.93 25.34
C ASN A 188 4.03 1.19 24.01
N GLU A 189 4.92 1.69 23.15
CA GLU A 189 5.32 1.04 21.88
C GLU A 189 5.84 -0.39 22.14
N GLN A 190 6.67 -0.58 23.17
CA GLN A 190 7.18 -1.90 23.56
C GLN A 190 6.10 -2.82 24.15
N ALA A 191 5.25 -2.31 25.06
CA ALA A 191 4.18 -3.11 25.66
C ALA A 191 3.12 -3.55 24.63
N ALA A 192 2.71 -2.65 23.74
CA ALA A 192 1.81 -2.95 22.63
C ALA A 192 2.43 -3.97 21.67
N ARG A 193 3.73 -3.83 21.34
CA ARG A 193 4.49 -4.80 20.54
C ARG A 193 4.49 -6.20 21.17
N ASP A 194 4.75 -6.31 22.47
CA ASP A 194 4.80 -7.60 23.17
C ASP A 194 3.41 -8.26 23.27
N ILE A 195 2.32 -7.49 23.27
CA ILE A 195 0.95 -8.04 23.10
C ILE A 195 0.75 -8.49 21.64
N ALA A 196 1.02 -7.62 20.66
CA ALA A 196 0.81 -7.89 19.24
C ALA A 196 1.57 -9.14 18.73
N VAL A 197 2.84 -9.33 19.13
CA VAL A 197 3.63 -10.52 18.77
C VAL A 197 2.96 -11.81 19.26
N ARG A 198 2.41 -11.82 20.48
CA ARG A 198 1.69 -12.99 21.02
C ARG A 198 0.33 -13.17 20.36
N PHE A 199 -0.43 -12.09 20.19
CA PHE A 199 -1.73 -12.07 19.53
C PHE A 199 -1.64 -12.65 18.11
N TYR A 200 -0.74 -12.16 17.26
CA TYR A 200 -0.60 -12.65 15.89
C TYR A 200 0.06 -14.05 15.79
N ALA A 201 0.73 -14.52 16.85
CA ALA A 201 1.19 -15.91 16.96
C ALA A 201 0.07 -16.89 17.40
N GLU A 202 -0.99 -16.40 18.03
CA GLU A 202 -2.16 -17.18 18.45
C GLU A 202 -3.29 -17.15 17.40
N ALA A 203 -3.63 -15.96 16.87
CA ALA A 203 -4.65 -15.76 15.85
C ALA A 203 -4.38 -16.65 14.63
N ALA A 204 -5.34 -17.53 14.30
CA ALA A 204 -5.15 -18.60 13.34
C ALA A 204 -6.11 -18.48 12.14
N PRO A 205 -5.60 -18.44 10.88
CA PRO A 205 -6.36 -18.26 9.64
C PRO A 205 -7.78 -18.82 9.59
N LYS A 206 -7.92 -20.11 9.89
CA LYS A 206 -9.14 -20.90 9.66
C LYS A 206 -9.81 -21.34 10.95
N VAL A 207 -9.55 -20.65 12.06
CA VAL A 207 -10.17 -20.98 13.36
C VAL A 207 -11.70 -20.95 13.26
N ALA A 208 -12.24 -20.04 12.44
CA ALA A 208 -13.66 -19.76 12.30
C ALA A 208 -14.17 -19.80 10.83
N GLU A 209 -13.65 -20.69 9.97
CA GLU A 209 -14.13 -20.87 8.57
C GLU A 209 -15.67 -20.96 8.50
N ASP A 210 -16.28 -21.72 9.43
CA ASP A 210 -17.73 -21.89 9.57
C ASP A 210 -18.50 -20.55 9.75
N VAL A 211 -17.90 -19.56 10.42
CA VAL A 211 -18.51 -18.24 10.67
C VAL A 211 -18.70 -17.46 9.38
N PHE A 212 -17.67 -17.43 8.53
CA PHE A 212 -17.74 -16.74 7.25
C PHE A 212 -18.68 -17.47 6.28
N VAL A 213 -18.59 -18.81 6.20
CA VAL A 213 -19.46 -19.61 5.32
C VAL A 213 -20.94 -19.44 5.68
N HIS A 214 -21.30 -19.54 6.96
CA HIS A 214 -22.70 -19.41 7.38
C HIS A 214 -23.19 -17.96 7.40
N GLY A 215 -22.36 -16.99 7.79
CA GLY A 215 -22.71 -15.56 7.82
C GLY A 215 -22.95 -14.97 6.43
N LEU A 216 -22.04 -15.22 5.47
CA LEU A 216 -22.20 -14.77 4.08
C LEU A 216 -23.39 -15.47 3.40
N SER A 217 -23.61 -16.76 3.69
CA SER A 217 -24.81 -17.48 3.22
C SER A 217 -26.11 -16.94 3.84
N LEU A 218 -26.07 -16.49 5.10
CA LEU A 218 -27.23 -15.88 5.76
C LEU A 218 -27.62 -14.58 5.05
N TYR A 219 -26.67 -13.69 4.76
CA TYR A 219 -26.95 -12.48 3.96
C TYR A 219 -27.56 -12.82 2.58
N GLN A 220 -26.98 -13.76 1.82
CA GLN A 220 -27.59 -14.20 0.54
C GLN A 220 -28.99 -14.84 0.68
N GLN A 221 -29.36 -15.31 1.87
CA GLN A 221 -30.70 -15.86 2.13
C GLN A 221 -31.68 -14.77 2.58
N LEU A 222 -31.22 -13.82 3.40
CA LEU A 222 -31.99 -12.65 3.85
C LEU A 222 -32.37 -11.77 2.66
N MET A 223 -31.42 -11.42 1.78
CA MET A 223 -31.69 -10.64 0.57
C MET A 223 -32.77 -11.28 -0.33
N PHE A 224 -32.72 -12.61 -0.47
CA PHE A 224 -33.73 -13.35 -1.23
C PHE A 224 -35.12 -13.32 -0.56
N TYR A 225 -35.18 -13.24 0.78
CA TYR A 225 -36.46 -13.08 1.49
C TYR A 225 -36.96 -11.62 1.44
N VAL A 226 -36.08 -10.62 1.54
CA VAL A 226 -36.43 -9.19 1.41
C VAL A 226 -37.06 -8.92 0.05
N ALA A 227 -36.46 -9.42 -1.03
CA ALA A 227 -37.03 -9.36 -2.38
C ALA A 227 -38.40 -10.08 -2.51
N GLN A 228 -38.66 -11.13 -1.72
CA GLN A 228 -39.96 -11.82 -1.68
C GLN A 228 -41.01 -11.14 -0.77
N SER A 229 -40.58 -10.27 0.15
CA SER A 229 -41.47 -9.48 1.01
C SER A 229 -42.13 -8.33 0.25
N GLU A 230 -41.51 -7.79 -0.80
CA GLU A 230 -42.07 -6.66 -1.56
C GLU A 230 -43.45 -6.97 -2.17
N ASP A 231 -43.63 -8.15 -2.80
CA ASP A 231 -44.92 -8.65 -3.31
C ASP A 231 -46.03 -8.72 -2.23
N ASN A 232 -45.68 -8.61 -0.94
CA ASN A 232 -46.55 -8.80 0.21
C ASN A 232 -46.53 -7.61 1.20
N LEU A 233 -45.84 -6.51 0.88
CA LEU A 233 -45.49 -5.47 1.86
C LEU A 233 -46.72 -4.77 2.48
N GLU A 234 -47.74 -4.46 1.67
CA GLU A 234 -49.02 -3.94 2.15
C GLU A 234 -49.70 -4.91 3.14
N LEU A 235 -49.70 -6.21 2.83
CA LEU A 235 -50.30 -7.26 3.68
C LEU A 235 -49.52 -7.49 4.98
N LEU A 236 -48.21 -7.23 4.97
CA LEU A 236 -47.38 -7.23 6.18
C LEU A 236 -47.78 -6.05 7.07
N ARG A 237 -47.78 -4.81 6.56
CA ARG A 237 -48.20 -3.63 7.34
C ARG A 237 -49.63 -3.74 7.88
N ASP A 238 -50.56 -4.23 7.08
CA ASP A 238 -51.95 -4.45 7.53
C ASP A 238 -52.04 -5.43 8.71
N SER A 239 -51.13 -6.40 8.83
CA SER A 239 -51.28 -7.57 9.71
C SER A 239 -50.27 -7.73 10.85
N VAL A 240 -49.05 -7.20 10.73
CA VAL A 240 -48.03 -7.29 11.77
C VAL A 240 -48.20 -6.12 12.75
N ARG A 241 -48.11 -6.39 14.05
CA ARG A 241 -48.12 -5.35 15.09
C ARG A 241 -46.97 -5.61 16.03
N SER A 242 -46.32 -4.55 16.48
CA SER A 242 -45.00 -4.60 17.09
C SER A 242 -44.95 -5.44 18.36
N PHE A 243 -43.99 -6.36 18.46
CA PHE A 243 -43.72 -7.07 19.70
C PHE A 243 -42.29 -7.57 19.87
N THR A 244 -41.86 -7.63 21.13
CA THR A 244 -40.57 -8.20 21.55
C THR A 244 -40.75 -9.51 22.32
N PHE A 245 -39.82 -10.45 22.15
CA PHE A 245 -39.68 -11.68 22.92
C PHE A 245 -38.20 -12.03 23.20
N LYS A 246 -37.96 -13.12 23.94
CA LYS A 246 -36.61 -13.61 24.28
C LYS A 246 -36.44 -15.04 23.78
N THR A 247 -35.23 -15.34 23.31
CA THR A 247 -34.82 -16.63 22.74
C THR A 247 -33.43 -17.02 23.25
N PRO A 248 -32.95 -18.25 23.01
CA PRO A 248 -31.55 -18.63 23.27
C PRO A 248 -30.52 -17.83 22.45
N LEU A 249 -30.90 -17.25 21.30
CA LEU A 249 -30.02 -16.37 20.51
C LEU A 249 -29.85 -14.99 21.15
N GLY A 250 -30.89 -14.52 21.84
CA GLY A 250 -30.98 -13.18 22.43
C GLY A 250 -32.40 -12.64 22.40
N ARG A 251 -32.51 -11.31 22.44
CA ARG A 251 -33.80 -10.60 22.32
C ARG A 251 -34.19 -10.50 20.85
N VAL A 252 -35.46 -10.76 20.53
CA VAL A 252 -36.02 -10.65 19.17
C VAL A 252 -37.17 -9.65 19.18
N ALA A 253 -37.19 -8.72 18.23
CA ALA A 253 -38.34 -7.89 17.91
C ALA A 253 -38.89 -8.22 16.51
N ILE A 254 -40.21 -8.07 16.38
CA ILE A 254 -40.93 -7.99 15.11
C ILE A 254 -41.66 -6.65 15.14
N GLY A 255 -41.47 -5.83 14.12
CA GLY A 255 -41.96 -4.45 14.04
C GLY A 255 -43.38 -4.29 13.55
N GLY A 256 -43.81 -3.05 13.41
CA GLY A 256 -45.18 -2.66 13.02
C GLY A 256 -45.23 -1.96 11.67
N PRO A 257 -46.31 -1.21 11.41
CA PRO A 257 -46.41 -0.17 10.39
C PRO A 257 -46.43 1.25 11.02
N ASP A 258 -46.05 1.37 12.30
CA ASP A 258 -46.28 2.51 13.19
C ASP A 258 -44.92 2.90 13.83
N ASP A 259 -44.55 4.20 13.85
CA ASP A 259 -43.25 4.69 14.36
C ASP A 259 -42.88 4.10 15.76
N ASP A 260 -41.85 3.25 15.81
CA ASP A 260 -41.44 2.46 16.98
C ASP A 260 -40.07 2.89 17.56
N THR A 261 -39.62 2.25 18.65
CA THR A 261 -38.32 2.59 19.28
C THR A 261 -37.66 1.40 19.99
N TYR A 262 -36.58 0.89 19.40
CA TYR A 262 -35.88 -0.33 19.86
C TYR A 262 -34.70 -0.05 20.81
N ILE A 263 -34.90 -0.22 22.13
CA ILE A 263 -33.89 0.15 23.15
C ILE A 263 -33.07 -1.04 23.69
N GLY A 264 -31.74 -0.94 23.56
CA GLY A 264 -30.75 -1.90 24.08
C GLY A 264 -30.54 -3.13 23.20
N SER A 265 -29.59 -4.00 23.51
CA SER A 265 -29.12 -5.08 22.62
C SER A 265 -30.21 -6.07 22.15
N TYR A 266 -30.32 -6.25 20.83
CA TYR A 266 -31.11 -7.28 20.13
C TYR A 266 -30.20 -8.27 19.39
N ALA A 267 -30.69 -9.49 19.18
CA ALA A 267 -30.10 -10.48 18.27
C ALA A 267 -30.83 -10.52 16.92
N VAL A 268 -32.13 -10.19 16.90
CA VAL A 268 -32.91 -10.01 15.66
C VAL A 268 -33.89 -8.86 15.84
N ILE A 269 -33.97 -7.99 14.84
CA ILE A 269 -35.13 -7.13 14.57
C ILE A 269 -35.54 -7.42 13.11
N ILE A 270 -36.84 -7.58 12.88
CA ILE A 270 -37.44 -7.62 11.53
C ILE A 270 -38.61 -6.64 11.58
N ASP A 271 -38.48 -5.52 10.90
CA ASP A 271 -39.53 -4.53 10.77
C ASP A 271 -40.28 -4.68 9.43
N VAL A 272 -41.40 -3.97 9.28
CA VAL A 272 -42.19 -3.91 8.04
C VAL A 272 -42.62 -2.48 7.65
N GLY A 273 -42.29 -1.49 8.47
CA GLY A 273 -42.11 -0.09 8.07
C GLY A 273 -42.52 0.93 9.15
N GLY A 274 -41.84 2.08 9.18
CA GLY A 274 -42.04 3.08 10.24
C GLY A 274 -41.37 4.42 9.93
N ASN A 275 -40.89 5.08 10.98
CA ASN A 275 -39.93 6.20 10.95
C ASN A 275 -39.12 6.08 12.25
N ASP A 276 -38.32 5.01 12.31
CA ASP A 276 -38.07 4.26 13.53
C ASP A 276 -36.78 4.66 14.25
N VAL A 277 -36.69 4.35 15.54
CA VAL A 277 -35.55 4.78 16.37
C VAL A 277 -34.88 3.61 17.07
N TYR A 278 -33.88 3.03 16.41
CA TYR A 278 -33.04 1.97 16.97
C TYR A 278 -32.00 2.59 17.91
N ARG A 279 -32.07 2.28 19.21
CA ARG A 279 -31.12 2.77 20.24
C ARG A 279 -30.31 1.64 20.84
N LEU A 280 -29.18 1.32 20.20
CA LEU A 280 -28.23 0.31 20.65
C LEU A 280 -27.14 0.86 21.60
N ASP A 281 -27.44 1.98 22.26
CA ASP A 281 -26.59 2.75 23.18
C ASP A 281 -25.83 1.94 24.25
N ASP A 282 -26.43 0.85 24.73
CA ASP A 282 -25.92 0.01 25.83
C ASP A 282 -25.18 -1.25 25.34
N THR A 283 -25.01 -1.42 24.03
CA THR A 283 -24.35 -2.60 23.44
C THR A 283 -22.86 -2.59 23.77
N THR A 284 -22.33 -3.72 24.26
CA THR A 284 -20.90 -3.85 24.58
C THR A 284 -20.19 -4.83 23.64
N LYS A 285 -18.85 -4.79 23.64
CA LYS A 285 -17.99 -5.84 23.05
C LYS A 285 -18.41 -7.25 23.50
N THR A 286 -18.86 -7.41 24.74
CA THR A 286 -19.31 -8.68 25.30
C THR A 286 -20.61 -9.15 24.63
N ASP A 287 -21.60 -8.27 24.48
CA ASP A 287 -22.84 -8.60 23.78
C ASP A 287 -22.56 -8.99 22.33
N ALA A 288 -21.75 -8.17 21.65
CA ALA A 288 -21.33 -8.39 20.26
C ALA A 288 -20.58 -9.72 20.06
N LEU A 289 -19.62 -10.03 20.95
CA LEU A 289 -18.81 -11.24 20.87
C LEU A 289 -19.59 -12.51 21.21
N TYR A 290 -20.57 -12.45 22.12
CA TYR A 290 -21.28 -13.64 22.60
C TYR A 290 -22.59 -13.93 21.83
N MET A 291 -23.28 -12.94 21.27
CA MET A 291 -24.42 -13.16 20.36
C MET A 291 -23.90 -13.66 18.97
N PRO A 292 -24.23 -14.89 18.53
CA PRO A 292 -23.68 -15.47 17.30
C PRO A 292 -24.07 -14.74 16.02
N VAL A 293 -25.32 -14.29 15.99
CA VAL A 293 -25.97 -13.60 14.88
C VAL A 293 -26.61 -12.36 15.49
N ARG A 294 -26.39 -11.21 14.85
CA ARG A 294 -27.14 -9.99 15.10
C ARG A 294 -27.66 -9.48 13.76
N CYS A 295 -28.98 -9.55 13.55
CA CYS A 295 -29.63 -9.10 12.32
C CYS A 295 -30.60 -7.97 12.60
N ILE A 296 -30.58 -6.94 11.75
CA ILE A 296 -31.70 -6.04 11.53
C ILE A 296 -32.09 -6.18 10.06
N VAL A 297 -33.40 -6.21 9.81
CA VAL A 297 -34.00 -6.10 8.47
C VAL A 297 -35.14 -5.11 8.61
N ASP A 298 -35.00 -3.91 8.04
CA ASP A 298 -36.14 -3.04 7.73
C ASP A 298 -36.61 -3.29 6.28
N LEU A 299 -37.76 -2.71 5.88
CA LEU A 299 -38.33 -2.81 4.54
C LEU A 299 -38.82 -1.47 3.94
N ASP A 300 -39.05 -0.41 4.72
CA ASP A 300 -39.61 0.91 4.32
C ASP A 300 -39.69 1.91 5.53
N GLY A 301 -38.78 2.89 5.64
CA GLY A 301 -38.68 3.81 6.79
C GLY A 301 -38.30 5.26 6.46
N ASN A 302 -37.96 6.01 7.51
CA ASN A 302 -37.10 7.21 7.51
C ASN A 302 -36.40 7.21 8.87
N ASP A 303 -35.40 6.36 9.00
CA ASP A 303 -35.04 5.71 10.25
C ASP A 303 -33.75 6.26 10.89
N MET A 304 -33.71 6.27 12.22
CA MET A 304 -32.57 6.76 13.01
C MET A 304 -31.91 5.63 13.80
N TYR A 305 -30.90 5.04 13.16
CA TYR A 305 -30.01 4.04 13.73
C TYR A 305 -28.97 4.69 14.66
N ALA A 306 -29.28 4.82 15.95
CA ALA A 306 -28.42 5.44 16.97
C ALA A 306 -27.72 4.41 17.89
N GLY A 307 -26.38 4.39 17.89
CA GLY A 307 -25.59 3.40 18.62
C GLY A 307 -24.20 3.90 19.03
N LYS A 308 -23.52 3.09 19.85
CA LYS A 308 -22.12 3.29 20.23
C LYS A 308 -21.25 2.19 19.61
N ASP A 309 -20.10 1.90 20.21
CA ASP A 309 -19.18 0.88 19.73
C ASP A 309 -19.84 -0.51 19.63
N PHE A 310 -19.37 -1.31 18.66
CA PHE A 310 -19.83 -2.68 18.40
C PHE A 310 -21.33 -2.84 18.15
N SER A 311 -22.04 -1.81 17.68
CA SER A 311 -23.50 -1.78 17.56
C SER A 311 -24.01 -2.39 16.24
N PHE A 312 -24.41 -1.57 15.28
CA PHE A 312 -25.04 -1.99 14.02
C PHE A 312 -24.06 -2.72 13.10
N ALA A 313 -24.57 -3.74 12.38
CA ALA A 313 -23.83 -4.49 11.34
C ALA A 313 -22.40 -4.95 11.76
N SER A 314 -22.22 -5.24 13.05
CA SER A 314 -20.91 -5.46 13.67
C SER A 314 -20.65 -6.96 13.93
N GLY A 315 -19.76 -7.55 13.12
CA GLY A 315 -19.42 -8.98 13.11
C GLY A 315 -18.24 -9.33 14.01
N VAL A 316 -18.40 -9.21 15.33
CA VAL A 316 -17.37 -9.52 16.33
C VAL A 316 -17.35 -11.03 16.63
N GLY A 317 -16.47 -11.80 15.99
CA GLY A 317 -16.38 -13.25 16.21
C GLY A 317 -17.67 -14.03 15.90
N GLY A 318 -18.48 -13.50 14.98
CA GLY A 318 -19.81 -13.96 14.59
C GLY A 318 -20.26 -13.24 13.32
N VAL A 319 -21.57 -13.09 13.11
CA VAL A 319 -22.11 -12.29 12.00
C VAL A 319 -22.99 -11.13 12.51
N GLY A 320 -22.75 -9.94 11.99
CA GLY A 320 -23.61 -8.77 12.16
C GLY A 320 -24.13 -8.31 10.80
N ILE A 321 -25.44 -8.25 10.64
CA ILE A 321 -26.12 -7.84 9.40
C ILE A 321 -27.09 -6.71 9.72
N LEU A 322 -27.05 -5.63 8.95
CA LEU A 322 -28.16 -4.70 8.78
C LEU A 322 -28.51 -4.73 7.29
N ILE A 323 -29.79 -4.94 6.98
CA ILE A 323 -30.34 -4.69 5.66
C ILE A 323 -31.43 -3.64 5.87
N ASP A 324 -31.27 -2.49 5.25
CA ASP A 324 -32.37 -1.58 4.95
C ASP A 324 -32.78 -1.78 3.48
N ARG A 325 -33.82 -1.10 3.05
CA ARG A 325 -34.46 -1.31 1.76
C ARG A 325 -35.00 -0.02 1.16
N ARG A 326 -35.39 0.97 1.96
CA ARG A 326 -36.00 2.24 1.53
C ARG A 326 -36.06 3.23 2.69
N GLY A 327 -35.39 4.37 2.57
CA GLY A 327 -35.53 5.45 3.53
C GLY A 327 -34.92 6.78 3.12
N ASN A 328 -34.51 7.54 4.14
CA ASN A 328 -33.73 8.77 4.09
C ASN A 328 -33.07 8.89 5.49
N ASP A 329 -32.07 8.05 5.72
CA ASP A 329 -31.80 7.43 7.01
C ASP A 329 -30.49 7.89 7.67
N VAL A 330 -30.39 7.71 8.99
CA VAL A 330 -29.26 8.23 9.79
C VAL A 330 -28.58 7.13 10.58
N TYR A 331 -27.50 6.60 10.00
CA TYR A 331 -26.63 5.57 10.55
C TYR A 331 -25.54 6.13 11.46
N SER A 332 -25.87 6.36 12.73
CA SER A 332 -25.00 6.98 13.75
C SER A 332 -24.40 5.94 14.72
N ALA A 333 -23.09 5.65 14.62
CA ALA A 333 -22.45 4.58 15.39
C ALA A 333 -21.04 4.87 15.92
N GLY A 334 -20.64 4.18 17.00
CA GLY A 334 -19.28 4.21 17.54
C GLY A 334 -18.31 3.28 16.80
N ASP A 335 -17.15 3.01 17.40
CA ASP A 335 -16.10 2.19 16.78
C ASP A 335 -16.58 0.74 16.48
N PHE A 336 -15.95 0.03 15.53
CA PHE A 336 -16.25 -1.37 15.21
C PHE A 336 -17.72 -1.67 14.84
N SER A 337 -18.35 -0.74 14.10
CA SER A 337 -19.78 -0.74 13.72
C SER A 337 -19.98 -0.41 12.24
N LEU A 338 -21.22 -0.43 11.71
CA LEU A 338 -21.54 -0.18 10.29
C LEU A 338 -20.74 -1.07 9.32
N GLY A 339 -21.04 -2.36 9.29
CA GLY A 339 -20.39 -3.31 8.39
C GLY A 339 -18.98 -3.72 8.84
N CYS A 340 -18.62 -3.54 10.12
CA CYS A 340 -17.29 -3.93 10.61
C CYS A 340 -17.20 -5.45 10.87
N GLY A 341 -16.29 -6.14 10.18
CA GLY A 341 -15.97 -7.55 10.38
C GLY A 341 -14.71 -7.75 11.23
N LEU A 342 -14.86 -7.96 12.53
CA LEU A 342 -13.77 -8.17 13.48
C LEU A 342 -13.68 -9.65 13.87
N MET A 343 -12.80 -10.40 13.19
CA MET A 343 -12.75 -11.88 13.26
C MET A 343 -14.08 -12.59 12.95
N GLY A 344 -14.93 -11.91 12.18
CA GLY A 344 -16.24 -12.36 11.76
C GLY A 344 -16.69 -11.57 10.52
N ALA A 345 -17.98 -11.63 10.20
CA ALA A 345 -18.55 -10.96 9.04
C ALA A 345 -19.48 -9.81 9.48
N GLY A 346 -19.15 -8.57 9.13
CA GLY A 346 -20.01 -7.41 9.28
C GLY A 346 -20.54 -6.98 7.92
N ILE A 347 -21.85 -6.78 7.79
CA ILE A 347 -22.50 -6.42 6.53
C ILE A 347 -23.57 -5.37 6.82
N LEU A 348 -23.43 -4.19 6.21
CA LEU A 348 -24.53 -3.23 6.04
C LEU A 348 -24.91 -3.25 4.57
N HIS A 349 -26.20 -3.26 4.26
CA HIS A 349 -26.70 -3.07 2.90
C HIS A 349 -27.92 -2.15 2.95
N ASP A 350 -27.80 -0.95 2.37
CA ASP A 350 -28.94 -0.09 2.03
C ASP A 350 -29.26 -0.22 0.53
N MET A 351 -30.48 0.09 0.11
CA MET A 351 -30.91 -0.06 -1.27
C MET A 351 -31.46 1.22 -1.92
N GLN A 352 -32.04 2.17 -1.15
CA GLN A 352 -32.78 3.31 -1.71
C GLN A 352 -32.93 4.47 -0.69
N GLY A 353 -32.20 5.58 -0.84
CA GLY A 353 -32.44 6.77 -0.01
C GLY A 353 -31.73 8.06 -0.42
N ASP A 354 -31.47 8.94 0.56
CA ASP A 354 -30.41 9.97 0.54
C ASP A 354 -29.92 10.03 2.01
N ASP A 355 -28.77 9.41 2.30
CA ASP A 355 -28.51 8.79 3.59
C ASP A 355 -27.23 9.29 4.30
N ALA A 356 -27.20 9.14 5.63
CA ALA A 356 -26.18 9.76 6.50
C ALA A 356 -25.45 8.74 7.38
N TYR A 357 -24.37 8.17 6.84
CA TYR A 357 -23.46 7.29 7.57
C TYR A 357 -22.47 8.07 8.44
N LEU A 358 -22.77 8.21 9.74
CA LEU A 358 -21.99 9.01 10.70
C LEU A 358 -21.29 8.10 11.74
N SER A 359 -19.96 8.01 11.70
CA SER A 359 -19.27 6.98 12.51
C SER A 359 -17.91 7.33 13.11
N GLY A 360 -17.52 6.52 14.10
CA GLY A 360 -16.21 6.49 14.73
C GLY A 360 -15.12 5.86 13.84
N SER A 361 -14.31 4.97 14.43
CA SER A 361 -13.18 4.32 13.77
C SER A 361 -13.34 2.81 13.65
N ASN A 362 -12.74 2.19 12.62
CA ASN A 362 -12.96 0.77 12.32
C ASN A 362 -14.43 0.52 11.92
N THR A 363 -14.95 1.32 10.98
CA THR A 363 -16.38 1.38 10.61
C THR A 363 -16.59 1.44 9.09
N GLN A 364 -17.83 1.48 8.60
CA GLN A 364 -18.18 1.66 7.17
C GLN A 364 -17.45 0.63 6.29
N GLY A 365 -17.78 -0.65 6.48
CA GLY A 365 -17.19 -1.77 5.73
C GLY A 365 -15.75 -2.11 6.12
N ALA A 366 -15.33 -1.90 7.37
CA ALA A 366 -13.96 -2.20 7.83
C ALA A 366 -13.76 -3.70 8.17
N GLY A 367 -12.76 -4.35 7.57
CA GLY A 367 -12.43 -5.76 7.81
C GLY A 367 -11.10 -5.97 8.55
N ILE A 368 -11.12 -6.67 9.68
CA ILE A 368 -9.94 -6.91 10.54
C ILE A 368 -9.92 -8.39 10.95
N LEU A 369 -8.97 -9.17 10.42
CA LEU A 369 -8.95 -10.64 10.52
C LEU A 369 -10.30 -11.30 10.11
N GLY A 370 -11.10 -10.58 9.31
CA GLY A 370 -12.48 -10.89 8.96
C GLY A 370 -12.96 -10.04 7.78
N ILE A 371 -14.25 -10.09 7.49
CA ILE A 371 -14.84 -9.48 6.28
C ILE A 371 -15.82 -8.39 6.70
N GLY A 372 -15.52 -7.14 6.36
CA GLY A 372 -16.41 -6.01 6.53
C GLY A 372 -16.93 -5.51 5.19
N LEU A 373 -18.24 -5.36 5.06
CA LEU A 373 -18.92 -4.92 3.84
C LEU A 373 -19.91 -3.81 4.20
N LEU A 374 -19.89 -2.74 3.43
CA LEU A 374 -21.00 -1.80 3.29
C LEU A 374 -21.38 -1.76 1.80
N PHE A 375 -22.67 -1.91 1.53
CA PHE A 375 -23.26 -1.83 0.21
C PHE A 375 -24.33 -0.73 0.24
N ASP A 376 -24.31 0.12 -0.77
CA ASP A 376 -25.41 1.03 -1.10
C ASP A 376 -25.77 0.85 -2.57
N ASP A 377 -27.06 0.94 -2.92
CA ASP A 377 -27.53 0.68 -4.28
C ASP A 377 -28.10 1.92 -5.00
N SER A 378 -28.42 3.01 -4.29
CA SER A 378 -28.66 4.34 -4.86
C SER A 378 -29.04 5.40 -3.81
N GLY A 379 -28.34 6.54 -3.81
CA GLY A 379 -28.72 7.72 -3.01
C GLY A 379 -27.99 9.01 -3.40
N HIS A 380 -27.78 9.93 -2.45
CA HIS A 380 -27.00 11.19 -2.57
C HIS A 380 -26.28 11.49 -1.23
N ASP A 381 -25.33 10.61 -0.90
CA ASP A 381 -25.11 10.14 0.45
C ASP A 381 -23.90 10.79 1.13
N THR A 382 -23.86 10.68 2.45
CA THR A 382 -22.81 11.33 3.26
C THR A 382 -22.14 10.36 4.21
N TYR A 383 -21.13 9.68 3.67
CA TYR A 383 -20.19 8.83 4.38
C TYR A 383 -19.20 9.66 5.23
N ARG A 384 -19.50 9.86 6.51
CA ARG A 384 -18.61 10.56 7.45
C ARG A 384 -18.04 9.62 8.52
N CYS A 385 -16.72 9.50 8.59
CA CYS A 385 -16.03 8.65 9.57
C CYS A 385 -14.88 9.38 10.28
N HIS A 386 -14.31 8.77 11.34
CA HIS A 386 -13.04 9.21 11.90
C HIS A 386 -11.85 8.63 11.13
N ALA A 387 -11.65 7.31 11.20
CA ALA A 387 -10.44 6.63 10.73
C ALA A 387 -10.66 5.11 10.54
N GLN A 388 -9.77 4.43 9.82
CA GLN A 388 -9.80 2.98 9.63
C GLN A 388 -11.16 2.50 9.07
N ALA A 389 -11.72 3.25 8.13
CA ALA A 389 -13.10 3.12 7.70
C ALA A 389 -13.24 3.30 6.18
N GLN A 390 -14.46 3.21 5.65
CA GLN A 390 -14.74 3.37 4.21
C GLN A 390 -13.98 2.33 3.39
N GLY A 391 -14.33 1.05 3.60
CA GLY A 391 -13.70 -0.08 2.92
C GLY A 391 -12.30 -0.42 3.42
N PHE A 392 -12.02 -0.24 4.71
CA PHE A 392 -10.67 -0.39 5.28
C PHE A 392 -10.25 -1.85 5.53
N GLY A 393 -9.05 -2.22 5.06
CA GLY A 393 -8.46 -3.56 5.20
C GLY A 393 -7.35 -3.68 6.24
N GLY A 394 -7.69 -3.99 7.49
CA GLY A 394 -6.71 -4.33 8.55
C GLY A 394 -6.04 -5.69 8.33
N THR A 395 -5.08 -6.08 9.19
CA THR A 395 -4.28 -7.33 9.09
C THR A 395 -5.16 -8.51 8.69
N ARG A 396 -4.93 -9.04 7.48
CA ARG A 396 -5.62 -10.21 6.93
C ARG A 396 -7.16 -10.17 7.03
N GLY A 397 -7.75 -8.97 7.02
CA GLY A 397 -9.17 -8.76 6.75
C GLY A 397 -9.41 -8.28 5.32
N ALA A 398 -10.67 -8.22 4.92
CA ALA A 398 -11.09 -7.50 3.72
C ALA A 398 -12.19 -6.50 4.11
N GLY A 399 -11.96 -5.22 3.80
CA GLY A 399 -12.98 -4.18 3.88
C GLY A 399 -13.44 -3.76 2.50
N MET A 400 -14.73 -3.44 2.37
CA MET A 400 -15.33 -2.95 1.13
C MET A 400 -16.43 -1.92 1.42
N ILE A 401 -16.37 -0.76 0.75
CA ILE A 401 -17.57 -0.06 0.28
C ILE A 401 -17.80 -0.46 -1.18
N SER A 402 -19.05 -0.65 -1.56
CA SER A 402 -19.49 -0.46 -2.94
C SER A 402 -20.79 0.31 -2.94
N ASP A 403 -20.72 1.54 -3.41
CA ASP A 403 -21.88 2.25 -3.92
C ASP A 403 -22.23 1.72 -5.33
N LEU A 404 -23.33 2.22 -5.91
CA LEU A 404 -23.76 1.98 -7.29
C LEU A 404 -24.21 3.25 -8.03
N SER A 405 -24.68 4.31 -7.35
CA SER A 405 -24.98 5.60 -7.99
C SER A 405 -25.40 6.70 -7.01
N GLY A 406 -24.78 7.87 -7.08
CA GLY A 406 -25.24 9.05 -6.34
C GLY A 406 -24.60 10.38 -6.74
N ASN A 407 -24.21 11.20 -5.75
CA ASN A 407 -23.52 12.51 -5.82
C ASN A 407 -22.84 12.77 -4.43
N ASP A 408 -21.88 11.92 -4.08
CA ASP A 408 -21.69 11.40 -2.73
C ASP A 408 -20.47 11.96 -2.00
N ARG A 409 -20.45 11.83 -0.66
CA ARG A 409 -19.50 12.57 0.19
C ARG A 409 -18.77 11.67 1.17
N TYR A 410 -17.66 11.12 0.70
CA TYR A 410 -16.69 10.35 1.47
C TYR A 410 -15.77 11.28 2.28
N ILE A 411 -16.14 11.57 3.53
CA ILE A 411 -15.44 12.54 4.40
C ILE A 411 -14.82 11.86 5.62
N ALA A 412 -13.50 11.68 5.61
CA ALA A 412 -12.72 11.26 6.78
C ALA A 412 -12.31 12.48 7.63
N ALA A 413 -12.85 12.58 8.85
CA ALA A 413 -12.63 13.69 9.78
C ALA A 413 -11.98 13.17 11.08
N SER A 414 -10.71 12.76 10.99
CA SER A 414 -10.03 12.04 12.05
C SER A 414 -9.70 12.91 13.28
N PRO A 415 -10.03 12.47 14.50
CA PRO A 415 -9.63 13.17 15.71
C PRO A 415 -8.15 12.93 16.08
N TYR A 416 -7.41 12.09 15.36
CA TYR A 416 -6.08 11.60 15.79
C TYR A 416 -4.94 12.26 15.00
N VAL A 417 -4.13 13.10 15.64
CA VAL A 417 -2.99 13.78 15.00
C VAL A 417 -1.83 12.81 14.73
N ASP A 418 -1.17 12.92 13.58
CA ASP A 418 0.08 12.20 13.27
C ASP A 418 1.28 12.84 14.01
N VAL A 419 1.28 12.71 15.33
CA VAL A 419 2.29 13.28 16.25
C VAL A 419 3.74 12.82 15.98
N LEU A 420 3.93 11.82 15.13
CA LEU A 420 5.23 11.36 14.69
C LEU A 420 5.81 12.27 13.61
N ARG A 421 4.97 12.78 12.69
CA ARG A 421 5.38 13.53 11.49
C ARG A 421 4.93 15.00 11.48
N TYR A 422 3.76 15.33 12.04
CA TYR A 422 3.11 16.64 11.89
C TYR A 422 2.47 17.13 13.21
N ASP A 423 2.26 18.44 13.32
CA ASP A 423 1.48 19.04 14.43
C ASP A 423 0.01 19.32 14.06
N SER A 424 -0.36 19.20 12.77
CA SER A 424 -1.61 19.74 12.21
C SER A 424 -2.36 18.78 11.27
N HIS A 425 -1.83 17.58 11.03
CA HIS A 425 -2.40 16.59 10.11
C HIS A 425 -2.75 15.30 10.84
N GLN A 426 -3.73 14.57 10.31
CA GLN A 426 -4.48 13.53 11.00
C GLN A 426 -4.32 12.17 10.31
N VAL A 427 -4.20 11.11 11.10
CA VAL A 427 -4.16 9.73 10.58
C VAL A 427 -5.58 9.28 10.27
N THR A 428 -5.86 8.96 9.00
CA THR A 428 -7.19 8.49 8.55
C THR A 428 -7.20 6.99 8.25
N PHE A 429 -6.43 6.47 7.30
CA PHE A 429 -6.60 5.10 6.76
C PHE A 429 -8.04 4.84 6.28
N THR A 430 -8.45 5.56 5.24
CA THR A 430 -9.83 5.53 4.71
C THR A 430 -9.90 5.34 3.20
N GLN A 431 -11.11 5.15 2.65
CA GLN A 431 -11.38 5.13 1.20
C GLN A 431 -10.56 4.05 0.47
N GLY A 432 -10.84 2.79 0.81
CA GLY A 432 -10.17 1.62 0.25
C GLY A 432 -8.74 1.40 0.75
N ALA A 433 -8.33 2.02 1.85
CA ALA A 433 -6.98 1.85 2.41
C ALA A 433 -6.78 0.50 3.13
N ALA A 434 -5.55 -0.02 3.11
CA ALA A 434 -5.17 -1.27 3.78
C ALA A 434 -3.94 -1.12 4.68
N LEU A 435 -3.90 -1.81 5.82
CA LEU A 435 -2.89 -1.64 6.87
C LEU A 435 -2.48 -2.98 7.52
N GLY A 436 -1.19 -3.31 7.45
CA GLY A 436 -0.57 -4.39 8.24
C GLY A 436 0.17 -3.90 9.49
N SER A 437 0.14 -4.72 10.55
CA SER A 437 0.85 -4.45 11.81
C SER A 437 2.36 -4.65 11.66
N ARG A 438 3.08 -3.60 11.22
CA ARG A 438 4.52 -3.62 10.95
C ARG A 438 5.37 -3.79 12.23
N PRO A 439 6.40 -4.67 12.27
CA PRO A 439 6.83 -5.64 11.26
C PRO A 439 6.32 -7.08 11.57
N ILE A 440 5.20 -7.22 12.27
CA ILE A 440 4.73 -8.45 12.94
C ILE A 440 3.80 -9.27 12.03
N ALA A 441 2.88 -8.61 11.32
CA ALA A 441 1.85 -9.25 10.52
C ALA A 441 1.49 -8.42 9.27
N SER A 442 1.26 -9.09 8.15
CA SER A 442 0.90 -8.47 6.87
C SER A 442 -0.52 -7.90 6.82
N GLY A 443 -0.77 -6.88 5.99
CA GLY A 443 -2.06 -6.19 5.84
C GLY A 443 -3.19 -6.98 5.20
N GLY A 444 -4.34 -6.31 5.05
CA GLY A 444 -5.55 -6.85 4.44
C GLY A 444 -5.77 -6.41 2.99
N ILE A 445 -7.04 -6.47 2.57
CA ILE A 445 -7.56 -5.89 1.34
C ILE A 445 -8.49 -4.73 1.73
N GLY A 446 -8.26 -3.53 1.22
CA GLY A 446 -9.21 -2.42 1.28
C GLY A 446 -9.73 -2.11 -0.12
N VAL A 447 -11.03 -1.89 -0.24
CA VAL A 447 -11.68 -1.50 -1.50
C VAL A 447 -12.72 -0.42 -1.22
N LEU A 448 -12.64 0.69 -1.94
CA LEU A 448 -13.81 1.52 -2.24
C LEU A 448 -14.13 1.33 -3.72
N LEU A 449 -15.40 1.09 -4.01
CA LEU A 449 -15.95 1.13 -5.36
C LEU A 449 -17.05 2.19 -5.40
N ASP A 450 -16.94 3.08 -6.37
CA ASP A 450 -18.09 3.81 -6.91
C ASP A 450 -18.34 3.41 -8.38
N VAL A 451 -19.52 3.75 -8.88
CA VAL A 451 -20.02 3.28 -10.19
C VAL A 451 -20.60 4.41 -11.03
N SER A 452 -21.18 5.45 -10.44
CA SER A 452 -21.51 6.70 -11.15
C SER A 452 -21.97 7.82 -10.21
N GLY A 453 -21.28 8.95 -10.20
CA GLY A 453 -21.65 10.10 -9.37
C GLY A 453 -21.07 11.43 -9.84
N ASN A 454 -20.91 12.37 -8.91
CA ASN A 454 -20.18 13.63 -9.06
C ASN A 454 -19.65 13.98 -7.65
N ASP A 455 -18.57 13.32 -7.26
CA ASP A 455 -18.36 12.88 -5.89
C ASP A 455 -17.20 13.60 -5.18
N LEU A 456 -17.23 13.55 -3.84
CA LEU A 456 -16.26 14.23 -2.98
C LEU A 456 -15.53 13.25 -2.05
N TYR A 457 -14.33 12.87 -2.47
CA TYR A 457 -13.39 12.09 -1.69
C TYR A 457 -12.47 13.00 -0.87
N THR A 458 -12.70 13.10 0.44
CA THR A 458 -11.88 13.91 1.37
C THR A 458 -11.21 13.03 2.44
N SER A 459 -9.87 13.01 2.46
CA SER A 459 -9.07 12.39 3.53
C SER A 459 -7.84 13.25 3.92
N ASP A 460 -6.99 12.80 4.86
CA ASP A 460 -5.78 13.55 5.27
C ASP A 460 -4.53 12.69 5.05
N ILE A 461 -4.08 11.92 6.05
CA ILE A 461 -2.95 11.00 5.93
C ILE A 461 -3.47 9.55 5.82
N TYR A 462 -3.00 8.82 4.80
CA TYR A 462 -3.44 7.47 4.41
C TYR A 462 -4.90 7.41 3.91
N GLY A 463 -5.12 7.60 2.60
CA GLY A 463 -6.46 7.55 2.00
C GLY A 463 -6.47 6.99 0.58
N GLN A 464 -7.64 7.01 -0.07
CA GLN A 464 -7.82 6.92 -1.53
C GLN A 464 -6.96 5.81 -2.18
N GLY A 465 -7.30 4.55 -1.86
CA GLY A 465 -6.67 3.35 -2.41
C GLY A 465 -5.27 3.02 -1.88
N THR A 466 -4.86 3.57 -0.73
CA THR A 466 -3.48 3.41 -0.23
C THR A 466 -3.23 2.11 0.53
N GLY A 467 -2.17 1.40 0.17
CA GLY A 467 -1.70 0.21 0.89
C GLY A 467 -0.51 0.51 1.82
N TYR A 468 -0.53 -0.02 3.03
CA TYR A 468 0.58 0.03 4.00
C TYR A 468 0.90 -1.36 4.57
N TRP A 469 2.19 -1.73 4.57
CA TRP A 469 2.73 -2.99 5.09
C TRP A 469 2.02 -4.26 4.60
N PHE A 470 2.36 -4.70 3.39
CA PHE A 470 1.82 -5.92 2.72
C PHE A 470 0.31 -5.91 2.42
N GLY A 471 -0.44 -4.86 2.78
CA GLY A 471 -1.83 -4.69 2.37
C GLY A 471 -1.98 -4.33 0.88
N LEU A 472 -3.16 -4.64 0.34
CA LEU A 472 -3.64 -4.16 -0.97
C LEU A 472 -4.75 -3.13 -0.72
N GLY A 473 -4.49 -1.86 -1.01
CA GLY A 473 -5.54 -0.82 -1.06
C GLY A 473 -5.98 -0.56 -2.51
N ALA A 474 -7.26 -0.26 -2.69
CA ALA A 474 -7.84 0.09 -3.98
C ALA A 474 -8.99 1.10 -3.83
N LEU A 475 -8.94 2.20 -4.59
CA LEU A 475 -10.12 2.99 -4.94
C LEU A 475 -10.37 2.76 -6.43
N ILE A 476 -11.58 2.38 -6.79
CA ILE A 476 -12.03 2.23 -8.17
C ILE A 476 -13.26 3.10 -8.35
N ASP A 477 -13.17 4.12 -9.19
CA ASP A 477 -14.33 4.82 -9.72
C ASP A 477 -14.64 4.34 -11.15
N ARG A 478 -15.73 4.81 -11.74
CA ARG A 478 -16.20 4.42 -13.08
C ARG A 478 -16.78 5.55 -13.91
N ALA A 479 -17.37 6.60 -13.31
CA ALA A 479 -17.93 7.72 -14.05
C ALA A 479 -18.36 8.90 -13.17
N GLY A 480 -17.82 10.09 -13.39
CA GLY A 480 -18.35 11.31 -12.77
C GLY A 480 -17.78 12.62 -13.32
N ASP A 481 -17.63 13.61 -12.44
CA ASP A 481 -16.72 14.75 -12.59
C ASP A 481 -16.28 15.10 -11.15
N ASP A 482 -15.19 14.48 -10.69
CA ASP A 482 -15.02 14.09 -9.29
C ASP A 482 -13.88 14.83 -8.59
N ARG A 483 -13.91 14.85 -7.25
CA ARG A 483 -12.94 15.58 -6.44
C ARG A 483 -12.23 14.70 -5.41
N TYR A 484 -10.98 14.40 -5.72
CA TYR A 484 -10.05 13.67 -4.87
C TYR A 484 -9.14 14.63 -4.07
N GLU A 485 -9.51 14.95 -2.83
CA GLU A 485 -8.72 15.81 -1.94
C GLU A 485 -8.12 15.01 -0.77
N SER A 486 -6.80 14.95 -0.68
CA SER A 486 -6.11 14.38 0.48
C SER A 486 -4.75 15.01 0.72
N TYR A 487 -4.17 14.86 1.92
CA TYR A 487 -2.81 15.34 2.17
C TYR A 487 -1.73 14.37 1.66
N GLN A 488 -1.43 13.26 2.37
CA GLN A 488 -0.27 12.43 2.03
C GLN A 488 -0.52 10.93 2.21
N TYR A 489 0.15 10.11 1.39
CA TYR A 489 -0.10 8.67 1.27
C TYR A 489 -1.55 8.46 0.80
N ALA A 490 -1.85 8.98 -0.39
CA ALA A 490 -3.18 8.96 -1.00
C ALA A 490 -3.12 8.76 -2.51
N GLN A 491 -4.26 8.50 -3.14
CA GLN A 491 -4.41 8.42 -4.61
C GLN A 491 -3.50 7.32 -5.19
N GLY A 492 -3.75 6.09 -4.74
CA GLY A 492 -3.02 4.89 -5.17
C GLY A 492 -1.59 4.80 -4.64
N ALA A 493 -1.32 5.24 -3.40
CA ALA A 493 0.01 5.19 -2.82
C ALA A 493 0.34 3.80 -2.24
N GLY A 494 1.53 3.27 -2.56
CA GLY A 494 2.04 2.01 -1.99
C GLY A 494 3.14 2.26 -0.96
N VAL A 495 2.99 1.77 0.28
CA VAL A 495 3.87 2.15 1.40
C VAL A 495 4.42 0.93 2.15
N HIS A 496 5.75 0.74 2.09
CA HIS A 496 6.51 -0.35 2.72
C HIS A 496 5.96 -1.76 2.38
N PHE A 497 6.43 -2.38 1.30
CA PHE A 497 6.01 -3.74 0.88
C PHE A 497 4.53 -3.92 0.52
N ALA A 498 3.76 -2.85 0.44
CA ALA A 498 2.33 -2.87 0.12
C ALA A 498 2.05 -2.65 -1.37
N THR A 499 0.77 -2.64 -1.71
CA THR A 499 0.25 -2.19 -3.00
C THR A 499 -0.90 -1.23 -2.75
N GLY A 500 -0.86 -0.05 -3.35
CA GLY A 500 -2.00 0.86 -3.45
C GLY A 500 -2.30 1.15 -4.91
N ILE A 501 -3.57 1.20 -5.27
CA ILE A 501 -4.04 1.61 -6.59
C ILE A 501 -5.20 2.59 -6.48
N LEU A 502 -5.22 3.58 -7.38
CA LEU A 502 -6.44 4.29 -7.76
C LEU A 502 -6.68 4.03 -9.25
N ARG A 503 -7.94 3.81 -9.61
CA ARG A 503 -8.39 3.78 -11.00
C ARG A 503 -9.62 4.66 -11.13
N ASP A 504 -9.55 5.64 -12.02
CA ASP A 504 -10.74 6.21 -12.64
C ASP A 504 -10.95 5.58 -14.03
N ASN A 505 -12.13 5.78 -14.61
CA ASN A 505 -12.40 5.43 -16.00
C ASN A 505 -12.96 6.59 -16.85
N ASN A 506 -13.61 7.62 -16.27
CA ASN A 506 -14.23 8.72 -17.03
C ASN A 506 -14.77 9.90 -16.17
N GLY A 507 -14.15 11.09 -16.20
CA GLY A 507 -14.74 12.34 -15.67
C GLY A 507 -13.92 13.60 -16.00
N ASP A 508 -14.45 14.82 -15.81
CA ASP A 508 -13.61 16.06 -15.87
C ASP A 508 -13.04 16.36 -14.44
N ASP A 509 -12.00 15.64 -14.03
CA ASP A 509 -11.72 15.39 -12.60
C ASP A 509 -10.69 16.33 -11.92
N VAL A 510 -10.66 16.33 -10.58
CA VAL A 510 -9.77 17.19 -9.76
C VAL A 510 -9.03 16.41 -8.66
N TYR A 511 -7.74 16.18 -8.85
CA TYR A 511 -6.87 15.43 -7.95
C TYR A 511 -5.90 16.33 -7.18
N VAL A 512 -6.13 16.54 -5.88
CA VAL A 512 -5.30 17.39 -5.00
C VAL A 512 -4.54 16.55 -3.97
N SER A 513 -3.20 16.63 -3.96
CA SER A 513 -2.37 15.94 -2.96
C SER A 513 -1.00 16.57 -2.63
N HIS A 514 -0.33 16.06 -1.60
CA HIS A 514 0.95 16.55 -1.10
C HIS A 514 1.95 15.42 -0.75
N GLY A 515 2.98 15.24 -1.57
CA GLY A 515 4.10 14.34 -1.26
C GLY A 515 3.90 12.94 -1.83
N VAL A 516 4.06 11.91 -1.00
CA VAL A 516 3.94 10.49 -1.41
C VAL A 516 2.48 10.17 -1.76
N SER A 517 2.03 10.50 -2.97
CA SER A 517 0.65 10.35 -3.45
C SER A 517 0.61 10.15 -4.98
N GLN A 518 -0.57 9.99 -5.60
CA GLN A 518 -0.76 9.95 -7.07
C GLN A 518 0.14 8.93 -7.77
N GLY A 519 -0.08 7.66 -7.46
CA GLY A 519 0.71 6.54 -7.96
C GLY A 519 2.12 6.42 -7.38
N CYS A 520 2.43 7.15 -6.30
CA CYS A 520 3.74 7.04 -5.63
C CYS A 520 3.90 5.74 -4.85
N GLY A 521 4.96 5.01 -5.16
CA GLY A 521 5.46 3.88 -4.37
C GLY A 521 6.60 4.31 -3.43
N HIS A 522 6.59 3.75 -2.23
CA HIS A 522 7.54 4.02 -1.16
C HIS A 522 8.01 2.71 -0.50
N ASP A 523 9.33 2.51 -0.38
CA ASP A 523 9.94 1.35 0.30
C ASP A 523 9.52 -0.02 -0.29
N ILE A 524 9.87 -0.25 -1.56
CA ILE A 524 9.63 -1.53 -2.28
C ILE A 524 8.15 -1.90 -2.24
N ALA A 525 7.32 -1.04 -2.82
CA ALA A 525 5.87 -1.16 -2.91
C ALA A 525 5.42 -0.77 -4.33
N LEU A 526 4.21 -1.16 -4.73
CA LEU A 526 3.55 -0.60 -5.92
C LEU A 526 2.64 0.55 -5.48
N GLY A 527 2.90 1.75 -5.99
CA GLY A 527 1.86 2.76 -6.15
C GLY A 527 1.45 2.83 -7.62
N ALA A 528 0.16 2.96 -7.90
CA ALA A 528 -0.35 3.21 -9.25
C ALA A 528 -1.60 4.10 -9.23
N LEU A 529 -1.64 5.07 -10.13
CA LEU A 529 -2.85 5.78 -10.55
C LEU A 529 -3.01 5.53 -12.04
N ILE A 530 -4.21 5.11 -12.46
CA ILE A 530 -4.62 5.04 -13.86
C ILE A 530 -5.89 5.87 -13.99
N ASP A 531 -5.85 6.87 -14.85
CA ASP A 531 -7.04 7.51 -15.42
C ASP A 531 -7.25 6.98 -16.85
N GLU A 532 -8.49 6.81 -17.27
CA GLU A 532 -8.83 6.40 -18.63
C GLU A 532 -9.54 7.48 -19.47
N GLY A 533 -9.96 8.63 -18.94
CA GLY A 533 -10.41 9.70 -19.83
C GLY A 533 -11.14 10.89 -19.21
N GLY A 534 -10.59 12.09 -19.41
CA GLY A 534 -11.14 13.31 -18.82
C GLY A 534 -10.70 14.62 -19.47
N ASN A 535 -10.54 15.66 -18.64
CA ASN A 535 -9.91 16.96 -18.94
C ASN A 535 -9.33 17.56 -17.64
N ASP A 536 -8.40 16.83 -17.01
CA ASP A 536 -8.33 16.77 -15.54
C ASP A 536 -7.34 17.74 -14.90
N ALA A 537 -7.51 18.00 -13.61
CA ALA A 537 -6.69 18.93 -12.83
C ALA A 537 -5.90 18.23 -11.71
N TYR A 538 -4.69 17.78 -12.04
CA TYR A 538 -3.78 17.15 -11.07
C TYR A 538 -2.88 18.16 -10.35
N VAL A 539 -3.20 18.48 -9.10
CA VAL A 539 -2.44 19.41 -8.24
C VAL A 539 -1.59 18.64 -7.23
N CYS A 540 -0.27 18.84 -7.25
CA CYS A 540 0.63 18.23 -6.27
C CYS A 540 1.81 19.09 -5.84
N GLU A 541 2.37 18.82 -4.65
CA GLU A 541 3.64 19.46 -4.24
C GLU A 541 4.88 18.72 -4.77
N SER A 542 5.13 17.51 -4.27
CA SER A 542 6.37 16.76 -4.49
C SER A 542 6.08 15.26 -4.52
N LEU A 543 7.00 14.41 -5.02
CA LEU A 543 6.89 12.93 -4.96
C LEU A 543 5.55 12.31 -5.42
N SER A 544 4.82 13.02 -6.29
CA SER A 544 3.54 12.63 -6.87
C SER A 544 3.64 12.48 -8.40
N LEU A 545 2.55 12.06 -9.05
CA LEU A 545 2.46 11.81 -10.49
C LEU A 545 3.46 10.74 -10.94
N GLY A 546 3.35 9.54 -10.34
CA GLY A 546 4.16 8.37 -10.71
C GLY A 546 5.63 8.50 -10.36
N ALA A 547 6.01 9.53 -9.60
CA ALA A 547 7.33 9.63 -9.00
C ALA A 547 7.46 8.63 -7.84
N GLY A 548 8.55 7.86 -7.84
CA GLY A 548 8.78 6.82 -6.84
C GLY A 548 9.92 7.14 -5.89
N ASN A 549 9.90 6.52 -4.71
CA ASN A 549 11.06 6.57 -3.82
C ASN A 549 11.39 5.25 -3.08
N ALA A 550 12.66 5.16 -2.66
CA ALA A 550 13.21 4.07 -1.87
C ALA A 550 12.99 2.63 -2.43
N ASN A 551 13.15 2.48 -3.74
CA ASN A 551 13.21 1.23 -4.52
C ASN A 551 11.85 0.57 -4.78
N ALA A 552 10.81 1.38 -4.83
CA ALA A 552 9.44 1.03 -5.23
C ALA A 552 9.22 0.98 -6.76
N VAL A 553 7.99 0.63 -7.15
CA VAL A 553 7.41 0.85 -8.47
C VAL A 553 6.36 1.96 -8.34
N SER A 554 6.31 2.87 -9.30
CA SER A 554 5.44 4.05 -9.25
C SER A 554 4.96 4.38 -10.65
N LEU A 555 3.64 4.34 -10.83
CA LEU A 555 2.98 4.46 -12.12
C LEU A 555 1.92 5.56 -12.01
N PHE A 556 2.02 6.55 -12.88
CA PHE A 556 0.92 7.43 -13.22
C PHE A 556 0.68 7.29 -14.72
N ILE A 557 -0.56 6.99 -15.06
CA ILE A 557 -1.01 6.81 -16.43
C ILE A 557 -2.31 7.59 -16.58
N ASP A 558 -2.35 8.41 -17.61
CA ASP A 558 -3.51 9.13 -18.09
C ASP A 558 -3.69 8.74 -19.56
N GLU A 559 -4.84 8.15 -19.93
CA GLU A 559 -5.05 7.66 -21.29
C GLU A 559 -5.41 8.75 -22.32
N ARG A 560 -6.21 9.76 -21.93
CA ARG A 560 -7.06 10.55 -22.87
C ARG A 560 -7.59 11.84 -22.22
N GLY A 561 -7.17 13.03 -22.64
CA GLY A 561 -7.81 14.25 -22.12
C GLY A 561 -7.37 15.57 -22.76
N ASN A 562 -7.26 16.63 -21.96
CA ASN A 562 -6.59 17.91 -22.26
C ASN A 562 -6.06 18.55 -20.95
N ASP A 563 -5.01 17.98 -20.37
CA ASP A 563 -4.95 17.83 -18.91
C ASP A 563 -3.97 18.80 -18.22
N ALA A 564 -4.21 19.10 -16.94
CA ALA A 564 -3.59 20.21 -16.21
C ALA A 564 -2.76 19.74 -15.00
N TYR A 565 -1.50 19.37 -15.26
CA TYR A 565 -0.58 18.88 -14.23
C TYR A 565 0.18 20.03 -13.53
N ILE A 566 -0.24 20.37 -12.31
CA ILE A 566 0.28 21.47 -11.49
C ILE A 566 1.14 20.93 -10.35
N ALA A 567 2.41 20.63 -10.65
CA ALA A 567 3.42 20.24 -9.67
C ALA A 567 4.23 21.45 -9.16
N THR A 568 4.11 21.82 -7.87
CA THR A 568 4.86 22.97 -7.32
C THR A 568 6.38 22.69 -7.23
N ASN A 569 6.78 21.41 -7.13
CA ASN A 569 8.16 20.96 -7.23
C ASN A 569 8.38 20.04 -8.45
N GLU A 570 8.62 20.63 -9.62
CA GLU A 570 9.02 19.94 -10.87
C GLU A 570 10.28 19.02 -10.73
N SER A 571 11.02 19.07 -9.62
CA SER A 571 12.31 18.34 -9.49
C SER A 571 12.20 16.89 -9.04
N ASN A 572 11.09 16.49 -8.38
CA ASN A 572 10.91 15.14 -7.84
C ASN A 572 9.49 14.55 -8.02
N THR A 573 8.71 15.11 -8.94
CA THR A 573 7.36 14.68 -9.38
C THR A 573 7.42 14.07 -10.79
N MET A 574 6.28 13.69 -11.38
CA MET A 574 6.15 13.37 -12.81
C MET A 574 7.18 12.32 -13.29
N GLY A 575 7.02 11.08 -12.84
CA GLY A 575 7.87 9.95 -13.25
C GLY A 575 9.31 10.05 -12.73
N TYR A 576 9.56 10.86 -11.70
CA TYR A 576 10.87 10.96 -11.07
C TYR A 576 11.26 9.66 -10.35
N SER A 577 12.56 9.39 -10.31
CA SER A 577 13.16 8.27 -9.59
C SER A 577 14.63 8.59 -9.27
N ASP A 578 15.24 7.93 -8.30
CA ASP A 578 16.67 8.06 -7.98
C ASP A 578 17.34 6.73 -7.58
N PHE A 579 18.65 6.78 -7.29
CA PHE A 579 19.44 5.60 -6.92
C PHE A 579 19.58 5.50 -5.40
N ARG A 580 18.76 4.65 -4.76
CA ARG A 580 18.77 4.41 -3.31
C ARG A 580 19.07 2.96 -2.97
N ARG A 581 19.67 2.75 -1.79
CA ARG A 581 20.06 1.42 -1.26
C ARG A 581 20.86 0.55 -2.28
N SER A 582 21.53 1.24 -3.21
CA SER A 582 22.32 0.73 -4.34
C SER A 582 21.58 0.03 -5.51
N TYR A 583 20.31 0.34 -5.76
CA TYR A 583 19.69 0.16 -7.08
C TYR A 583 18.69 1.31 -7.34
N GLY A 584 17.89 1.27 -8.40
CA GLY A 584 16.88 2.30 -8.69
C GLY A 584 15.45 1.78 -8.47
N MET A 585 14.53 2.69 -8.13
CA MET A 585 13.08 2.52 -8.29
C MET A 585 12.66 2.77 -9.74
N ILE A 586 11.48 2.28 -10.13
CA ILE A 586 10.87 2.63 -11.41
C ILE A 586 9.84 3.72 -11.18
N GLY A 587 10.00 4.86 -11.86
CA GLY A 587 9.01 5.94 -11.91
C GLY A 587 8.54 6.15 -13.34
N VAL A 588 7.23 6.09 -13.56
CA VAL A 588 6.60 6.32 -14.87
C VAL A 588 5.54 7.40 -14.71
N PHE A 589 5.70 8.47 -15.47
CA PHE A 589 4.60 9.36 -15.84
C PHE A 589 4.32 9.13 -17.32
N LEU A 590 3.09 8.77 -17.64
CA LEU A 590 2.58 8.55 -18.98
C LEU A 590 1.30 9.37 -19.16
N ASP A 591 1.30 10.19 -20.20
CA ASP A 591 0.15 10.90 -20.77
C ASP A 591 0.07 10.39 -22.23
N ALA A 592 -1.10 9.90 -22.62
CA ALA A 592 -1.32 9.26 -23.92
C ALA A 592 -2.15 10.07 -24.91
N GLY A 593 -2.54 11.29 -24.57
CA GLY A 593 -2.94 12.30 -25.55
C GLY A 593 -4.01 13.29 -25.11
N GLY A 594 -3.59 14.55 -24.99
CA GLY A 594 -4.44 15.73 -25.04
C GLY A 594 -3.72 16.95 -25.65
N ALA A 595 -3.92 18.12 -25.06
CA ALA A 595 -3.27 19.39 -25.42
C ALA A 595 -2.74 20.12 -24.16
N ASP A 596 -1.68 19.57 -23.57
CA ASP A 596 -1.62 19.44 -22.11
C ASP A 596 -0.76 20.49 -21.38
N HIS A 597 -1.23 20.86 -20.19
CA HIS A 597 -0.81 22.03 -19.43
C HIS A 597 0.04 21.67 -18.20
N TYR A 598 1.35 21.62 -18.42
CA TYR A 598 2.35 21.38 -17.38
C TYR A 598 2.70 22.69 -16.65
N GLY A 599 1.80 23.12 -15.77
CA GLY A 599 1.82 24.44 -15.13
C GLY A 599 1.67 25.56 -16.16
N GLU A 600 2.59 26.54 -16.17
CA GLU A 600 2.62 27.63 -17.16
C GLU A 600 3.03 27.18 -18.59
N ARG A 601 3.18 25.87 -18.85
CA ARG A 601 3.76 25.36 -20.11
C ARG A 601 2.89 24.30 -20.76
N LEU A 602 2.28 24.67 -21.88
CA LEU A 602 1.83 23.72 -22.89
C LEU A 602 3.03 22.84 -23.33
N ARG A 603 2.94 21.52 -23.16
CA ARG A 603 3.87 20.51 -23.70
C ARG A 603 3.04 19.35 -24.23
N ASN A 604 3.47 18.80 -25.36
CA ASN A 604 2.73 17.79 -26.10
C ASN A 604 3.73 17.09 -27.07
N ASN A 605 3.56 15.78 -27.28
CA ASN A 605 4.50 14.81 -27.87
C ASN A 605 5.93 14.74 -27.27
N THR A 606 6.13 14.96 -25.96
CA THR A 606 7.48 14.94 -25.34
C THR A 606 7.81 13.73 -24.45
N VAL A 607 8.73 12.88 -24.93
CA VAL A 607 9.33 11.78 -24.13
C VAL A 607 10.71 12.18 -23.60
N THR A 608 10.89 12.20 -22.28
CA THR A 608 12.16 12.53 -21.62
C THR A 608 12.51 11.58 -20.47
N THR A 609 13.80 11.28 -20.32
CA THR A 609 14.31 10.60 -19.11
C THR A 609 14.39 11.61 -17.97
N ARG A 610 13.47 11.52 -17.00
CA ARG A 610 13.44 12.36 -15.79
C ARG A 610 14.61 12.04 -14.87
N SER A 611 15.06 10.79 -14.87
CA SER A 611 16.27 10.36 -14.18
C SER A 611 16.92 9.14 -14.84
N THR A 612 17.80 8.45 -14.11
CA THR A 612 18.40 7.17 -14.55
C THR A 612 17.38 6.03 -14.69
N TYR A 613 16.29 6.08 -13.90
CA TYR A 613 15.27 5.03 -13.80
C TYR A 613 13.84 5.61 -13.80
N GLY A 614 13.70 6.86 -14.24
CA GLY A 614 12.47 7.62 -14.24
C GLY A 614 12.18 8.18 -15.63
N VAL A 615 10.96 7.98 -16.13
CA VAL A 615 10.52 8.41 -17.46
C VAL A 615 9.28 9.29 -17.37
N PHE A 616 9.30 10.36 -18.15
CA PHE A 616 8.15 11.16 -18.52
C PHE A 616 7.89 10.89 -19.99
N ALA A 617 6.68 10.50 -20.34
CA ALA A 617 6.25 10.29 -21.71
C ALA A 617 4.86 10.87 -21.90
N ASP A 618 4.79 12.13 -22.34
CA ASP A 618 3.58 12.63 -22.97
C ASP A 618 3.64 12.25 -24.48
N ARG A 619 2.56 11.67 -25.02
CA ARG A 619 2.52 11.13 -26.40
C ARG A 619 1.10 11.01 -26.96
N GLU A 620 0.64 12.03 -27.68
CA GLU A 620 -0.56 11.94 -28.51
C GLU A 620 -0.54 10.76 -29.52
N SER A 621 -1.75 10.39 -29.95
CA SER A 621 -2.03 9.85 -31.28
C SER A 621 -1.92 10.89 -32.44
N SER A 622 -0.95 11.82 -32.38
CA SER A 622 -0.56 12.86 -33.38
C SER A 622 -1.65 13.92 -33.77
N SER A 623 -1.41 15.25 -33.81
CA SER A 623 -0.15 16.01 -33.98
C SER A 623 -0.19 17.55 -33.67
N THR A 624 0.63 18.06 -32.72
CA THR A 624 1.38 19.38 -32.71
C THR A 624 0.59 20.73 -32.69
N ASP A 625 1.06 21.95 -32.31
CA ASP A 625 2.35 22.60 -31.92
C ASP A 625 2.04 24.03 -31.30
N THR A 626 2.79 24.84 -30.51
CA THR A 626 3.81 24.77 -29.40
C THR A 626 3.95 26.19 -28.73
N ASN A 627 4.63 26.29 -27.56
CA ASN A 627 5.30 27.50 -26.94
C ASN A 627 4.45 28.57 -26.15
N SER A 628 4.92 29.24 -25.07
CA SER A 628 6.05 28.99 -24.11
C SER A 628 6.16 30.02 -22.93
N ALA A 629 6.29 29.54 -21.67
CA ALA A 629 7.17 30.01 -20.54
C ALA A 629 7.11 31.47 -19.96
N ALA A 630 7.53 31.81 -18.71
CA ALA A 630 7.72 31.10 -17.42
C ALA A 630 8.24 32.09 -16.30
N ASN A 631 8.08 31.81 -14.97
CA ASN A 631 9.12 31.87 -13.88
C ASN A 631 8.60 31.91 -12.40
N ALA A 632 9.44 31.48 -11.41
CA ALA A 632 9.06 31.23 -9.99
C ALA A 632 9.98 31.89 -8.91
N ILE A 633 9.61 31.77 -7.61
CA ILE A 633 10.43 32.05 -6.38
C ILE A 633 9.87 31.27 -5.15
N ILE A 634 10.69 31.00 -4.12
CA ILE A 634 10.42 30.10 -2.96
C ILE A 634 10.49 30.85 -1.59
N GLY A 635 9.73 30.40 -0.58
CA GLY A 635 9.75 30.87 0.83
C GLY A 635 10.41 29.91 1.84
N GLN A 636 10.52 30.29 3.12
CA GLN A 636 11.25 29.54 4.18
C GLN A 636 10.41 29.26 5.44
N GLU A 637 10.70 28.14 6.11
CA GLU A 637 10.13 27.76 7.43
C GLU A 637 10.90 28.36 8.64
N PRO A 638 10.26 28.47 9.83
CA PRO A 638 10.87 28.98 11.06
C PRO A 638 11.40 27.89 12.04
N MET A 639 12.37 28.27 12.89
CA MET A 639 12.99 27.38 13.89
C MET A 639 12.10 27.04 15.10
N ARG A 640 12.34 25.87 15.72
CA ARG A 640 11.84 25.48 17.06
C ARG A 640 12.98 25.29 18.09
N ALA A 641 12.61 25.21 19.38
CA ALA A 641 13.52 25.31 20.52
C ALA A 641 14.14 23.98 21.00
N SER A 642 15.20 24.07 21.82
CA SER A 642 15.99 22.93 22.33
C SER A 642 15.55 22.42 23.71
N ILE A 643 15.65 21.11 23.92
CA ILE A 643 15.39 20.42 25.21
C ILE A 643 16.73 19.91 25.81
N SER A 644 16.79 19.70 27.13
CA SER A 644 17.99 19.17 27.81
C SER A 644 18.15 17.66 27.64
N LEU A 645 19.41 17.21 27.53
CA LEU A 645 19.81 15.80 27.45
C LEU A 645 20.01 15.17 28.84
N THR A 646 19.99 13.84 28.92
CA THR A 646 20.32 13.05 30.13
C THR A 646 21.62 12.25 29.96
N GLN A 647 22.11 11.56 31.00
CA GLN A 647 23.51 11.12 31.09
C GLN A 647 23.79 9.60 31.15
N SER A 648 22.78 8.71 31.17
CA SER A 648 23.01 7.26 31.08
C SER A 648 22.93 6.76 29.63
N VAL A 649 23.64 5.65 29.32
CA VAL A 649 23.71 5.07 27.96
C VAL A 649 22.31 4.77 27.42
N ASP A 650 21.48 4.08 28.19
CA ASP A 650 20.11 3.68 27.78
C ASP A 650 19.23 4.93 27.53
N SER A 651 19.34 5.95 28.40
CA SER A 651 18.60 7.21 28.25
C SER A 651 19.02 7.98 26.98
N LEU A 652 20.32 7.95 26.67
CA LEU A 652 20.88 8.55 25.47
C LEU A 652 20.53 7.72 24.22
N PHE A 653 20.38 6.40 24.32
CA PHE A 653 19.99 5.55 23.20
C PHE A 653 18.54 5.80 22.77
N ILE A 654 17.62 5.94 23.73
CA ILE A 654 16.23 6.33 23.48
C ILE A 654 16.15 7.76 22.91
N GLN A 655 16.92 8.72 23.45
CA GLN A 655 17.00 10.08 22.88
C GLN A 655 17.60 10.10 21.46
N ALA A 656 18.57 9.24 21.17
CA ALA A 656 19.20 9.12 19.86
C ALA A 656 18.32 8.41 18.82
N SER A 657 17.37 7.58 19.25
CA SER A 657 16.44 6.82 18.38
C SER A 657 15.03 7.43 18.30
N ALA A 658 14.81 8.58 18.94
CA ALA A 658 13.50 9.23 19.04
C ALA A 658 12.81 9.43 17.68
N ALA A 659 11.51 9.10 17.63
CA ALA A 659 10.67 9.26 16.45
C ALA A 659 10.03 10.66 16.33
N PRO A 660 9.32 11.19 17.35
CA PRO A 660 8.45 12.34 17.18
C PRO A 660 9.21 13.61 16.80
N LEU A 661 8.64 14.42 15.90
CA LEU A 661 9.24 15.67 15.40
C LEU A 661 9.73 16.58 16.53
N ARG A 662 8.94 16.71 17.61
CA ARG A 662 9.24 17.49 18.82
C ARG A 662 10.52 17.08 19.58
N PHE A 663 11.04 15.86 19.36
CA PHE A 663 12.26 15.35 20.00
C PHE A 663 13.47 15.23 19.06
N GLN A 664 13.30 15.45 17.75
CA GLN A 664 14.40 15.43 16.77
C GLN A 664 15.60 16.33 17.11
N PRO A 665 15.44 17.53 17.73
CA PRO A 665 16.58 18.34 18.16
C PRO A 665 17.57 17.65 19.12
N ASN A 666 17.13 16.63 19.85
CA ASN A 666 17.94 15.90 20.82
C ASN A 666 18.75 14.74 20.18
N VAL A 667 18.37 14.29 18.99
CA VAL A 667 18.85 13.06 18.35
C VAL A 667 20.36 13.09 18.06
N GLU A 668 20.85 14.07 17.31
CA GLU A 668 22.29 14.16 17.00
C GLU A 668 23.16 14.53 18.21
N PRO A 669 22.75 15.41 19.13
CA PRO A 669 23.45 15.61 20.39
C PRO A 669 23.57 14.32 21.22
N ALA A 670 22.52 13.49 21.32
CA ALA A 670 22.60 12.19 22.02
C ALA A 670 23.52 11.20 21.29
N ARG A 671 23.43 11.11 19.95
CA ARG A 671 24.35 10.31 19.10
C ARG A 671 25.79 10.81 19.13
N LYS A 672 26.04 12.05 19.54
CA LYS A 672 27.38 12.59 19.78
C LYS A 672 27.90 12.12 21.13
N LEU A 673 27.14 12.34 22.21
CA LEU A 673 27.53 11.92 23.57
C LEU A 673 27.81 10.42 23.66
N LEU A 674 26.97 9.56 23.07
CA LEU A 674 27.22 8.11 23.01
C LEU A 674 28.56 7.74 22.32
N GLY A 675 28.99 8.52 21.33
CA GLY A 675 30.29 8.32 20.67
C GLY A 675 31.48 8.81 21.49
N GLU A 676 31.25 9.71 22.46
CA GLU A 676 32.27 10.27 23.35
C GLU A 676 32.46 9.42 24.64
N MET A 677 31.49 8.57 24.98
CA MET A 677 31.50 7.68 26.17
C MET A 677 32.38 6.41 26.04
N GLY A 678 32.94 6.13 24.86
CA GLY A 678 33.92 5.05 24.67
C GLY A 678 33.43 3.64 25.00
N GLU A 679 34.26 2.83 25.66
CA GLU A 679 33.96 1.42 25.96
C GLU A 679 32.69 1.21 26.80
N ALA A 680 32.32 2.19 27.64
CA ALA A 680 31.09 2.13 28.44
C ALA A 680 29.83 2.17 27.56
N ALA A 681 29.83 2.97 26.48
CA ALA A 681 28.76 2.95 25.50
C ALA A 681 28.80 1.67 24.64
N LEU A 682 29.98 1.18 24.27
CA LEU A 682 30.09 -0.07 23.53
C LEU A 682 29.47 -1.25 24.29
N ALA A 683 29.73 -1.36 25.59
CA ALA A 683 29.17 -2.40 26.46
C ALA A 683 27.65 -2.29 26.66
N GLY A 684 27.11 -1.07 26.80
CA GLY A 684 25.68 -0.84 26.90
C GLY A 684 24.91 -1.01 25.58
N LEU A 685 25.57 -0.79 24.44
CA LEU A 685 24.96 -0.92 23.12
C LEU A 685 24.99 -2.34 22.54
N GLU A 686 25.96 -3.20 22.91
CA GLU A 686 26.06 -4.58 22.38
C GLU A 686 24.75 -5.41 22.50
N PRO A 687 23.99 -5.34 23.62
CA PRO A 687 22.68 -6.02 23.74
C PRO A 687 21.65 -5.59 22.68
N HIS A 688 21.72 -4.36 22.16
CA HIS A 688 20.76 -3.83 21.18
C HIS A 688 21.11 -4.19 19.73
N PHE A 689 22.21 -4.92 19.46
CA PHE A 689 22.68 -5.19 18.09
C PHE A 689 21.68 -6.01 17.25
N GLY A 690 20.85 -6.84 17.89
CA GLY A 690 19.76 -7.60 17.26
C GLY A 690 18.47 -6.81 17.04
N THR A 691 18.46 -5.49 17.29
CA THR A 691 17.24 -4.68 17.21
C THR A 691 16.58 -4.72 15.84
N GLN A 692 15.26 -4.89 15.86
CA GLN A 692 14.39 -4.84 14.69
C GLN A 692 13.80 -3.44 14.47
N MET A 693 14.09 -2.46 15.34
CA MET A 693 13.60 -1.09 15.21
C MET A 693 14.49 -0.26 14.26
N PRO A 694 13.97 0.26 13.13
CA PRO A 694 14.80 0.99 12.15
C PRO A 694 15.53 2.22 12.70
N ARG A 695 14.96 2.89 13.71
CA ARG A 695 15.54 4.09 14.33
C ARG A 695 16.68 3.78 15.31
N GLU A 696 16.51 2.77 16.16
CA GLU A 696 17.60 2.21 16.99
C GLU A 696 18.74 1.70 16.12
N ARG A 697 18.39 0.94 15.07
CA ARG A 697 19.33 0.43 14.07
C ARG A 697 20.13 1.57 13.41
N LEU A 698 19.47 2.65 13.00
CA LEU A 698 20.12 3.85 12.46
C LEU A 698 21.05 4.52 13.48
N THR A 699 20.67 4.54 14.76
CA THR A 699 21.52 5.07 15.84
C THR A 699 22.80 4.24 16.03
N LEU A 700 22.69 2.91 16.12
CA LEU A 700 23.85 2.02 16.20
C LEU A 700 24.79 2.23 14.99
N GLU A 701 24.21 2.33 13.79
CA GLU A 701 24.93 2.61 12.55
C GLU A 701 25.57 4.01 12.43
N ASN A 702 25.27 4.94 13.33
CA ASN A 702 25.89 6.26 13.45
C ASN A 702 26.86 6.37 14.63
N VAL A 703 26.62 5.64 15.73
CA VAL A 703 27.48 5.66 16.93
C VAL A 703 28.67 4.72 16.79
N LEU A 704 28.48 3.50 16.30
CA LEU A 704 29.56 2.50 16.22
C LEU A 704 30.76 2.92 15.36
N PRO A 705 30.61 3.68 14.23
CA PRO A 705 31.76 4.27 13.53
C PRO A 705 32.56 5.29 14.38
N LYS A 706 31.90 6.07 15.26
CA LYS A 706 32.55 7.02 16.18
C LYS A 706 33.33 6.27 17.27
N LEU A 707 32.78 5.16 17.76
CA LEU A 707 33.45 4.26 18.71
C LEU A 707 34.62 3.53 18.05
N TYR A 708 34.52 3.08 16.80
CA TYR A 708 35.66 2.49 16.07
C TYR A 708 36.82 3.48 15.87
N ALA A 709 36.51 4.75 15.62
CA ALA A 709 37.51 5.80 15.44
C ALA A 709 38.28 6.16 16.73
N SER A 710 37.71 5.88 17.92
CA SER A 710 38.30 6.22 19.23
C SER A 710 38.80 5.00 20.01
N HIS A 711 38.13 3.86 19.89
CA HIS A 711 38.33 2.61 20.65
C HIS A 711 38.43 1.40 19.71
N ARG A 712 39.25 1.56 18.66
CA ARG A 712 39.36 0.66 17.50
C ARG A 712 39.33 -0.82 17.84
N ASP A 713 40.25 -1.31 18.65
CA ASP A 713 40.47 -2.75 18.80
C ASP A 713 39.38 -3.41 19.68
N SER A 714 38.70 -2.65 20.52
CA SER A 714 37.51 -3.11 21.24
C SER A 714 36.30 -3.16 20.32
N THR A 715 36.05 -2.12 19.52
CA THR A 715 34.98 -2.13 18.53
C THR A 715 35.21 -3.22 17.46
N LEU A 716 36.44 -3.40 16.97
CA LEU A 716 36.78 -4.42 15.98
C LEU A 716 36.53 -5.85 16.51
N ARG A 717 36.83 -6.13 17.78
CA ARG A 717 36.52 -7.43 18.42
C ARG A 717 35.01 -7.71 18.43
N VAL A 718 34.18 -6.69 18.70
CA VAL A 718 32.72 -6.82 18.65
C VAL A 718 32.22 -6.97 17.20
N LEU A 719 32.78 -6.24 16.23
CA LEU A 719 32.43 -6.39 14.81
C LEU A 719 32.74 -7.80 14.28
N LEU A 720 33.93 -8.33 14.58
CA LEU A 720 34.32 -9.69 14.18
C LEU A 720 33.47 -10.77 14.87
N ARG A 721 33.09 -10.57 16.14
CA ARG A 721 32.14 -11.45 16.85
C ARG A 721 30.77 -11.45 16.19
N GLY A 722 30.20 -10.26 15.93
CA GLY A 722 28.86 -10.14 15.35
C GLY A 722 28.76 -10.59 13.90
N LEU A 723 29.85 -10.51 13.12
CA LEU A 723 29.94 -11.13 11.79
C LEU A 723 29.86 -12.66 11.81
N ALA A 724 30.14 -13.30 12.96
CA ALA A 724 30.04 -14.74 13.19
C ALA A 724 28.83 -15.13 14.05
N SER A 725 27.84 -14.25 14.18
CA SER A 725 26.58 -14.52 14.90
C SER A 725 25.59 -15.28 14.02
N ASP A 726 24.76 -16.12 14.62
CA ASP A 726 23.59 -16.72 13.96
C ASP A 726 22.45 -15.69 13.77
N ASP A 727 22.43 -14.62 14.56
CA ASP A 727 21.47 -13.52 14.44
C ASP A 727 21.77 -12.66 13.19
N GLY A 728 20.88 -12.73 12.21
CA GLY A 728 20.96 -11.98 10.96
C GLY A 728 20.93 -10.46 11.13
N ALA A 729 20.27 -9.90 12.16
CA ALA A 729 20.27 -8.46 12.41
C ALA A 729 21.64 -7.99 12.95
N VAL A 730 22.25 -8.76 13.86
CA VAL A 730 23.61 -8.54 14.37
C VAL A 730 24.64 -8.64 13.22
N VAL A 731 24.56 -9.68 12.39
CA VAL A 731 25.43 -9.84 11.21
C VAL A 731 25.26 -8.65 10.25
N ASN A 732 24.03 -8.25 9.94
CA ASN A 732 23.75 -7.05 9.14
C ASN A 732 24.32 -5.79 9.77
N LEU A 733 24.37 -5.65 11.10
CA LEU A 733 24.91 -4.46 11.77
C LEU A 733 26.43 -4.42 11.64
N CYS A 734 27.09 -5.49 12.06
CA CYS A 734 28.54 -5.57 12.05
C CYS A 734 29.11 -5.52 10.63
N ALA A 735 28.44 -6.10 9.64
CA ALA A 735 28.82 -5.98 8.23
C ALA A 735 28.65 -4.55 7.68
N THR A 736 27.56 -3.85 7.99
CA THR A 736 27.36 -2.47 7.51
C THR A 736 28.34 -1.50 8.18
N VAL A 737 28.61 -1.66 9.49
CA VAL A 737 29.60 -0.84 10.19
C VAL A 737 31.03 -1.15 9.71
N ALA A 738 31.40 -2.43 9.55
CA ALA A 738 32.71 -2.81 9.00
C ALA A 738 32.99 -2.22 7.61
N GLY A 739 31.94 -2.12 6.76
CA GLY A 739 32.01 -1.43 5.47
C GLY A 739 32.24 0.08 5.63
N LYS A 740 31.40 0.73 6.45
CA LYS A 740 31.50 2.18 6.75
C LYS A 740 32.88 2.60 7.29
N VAL A 741 33.49 1.78 8.15
CA VAL A 741 34.82 2.06 8.75
C VAL A 741 36.00 1.45 7.96
N LYS A 742 35.72 0.70 6.89
CA LYS A 742 36.71 -0.01 6.05
C LYS A 742 37.63 -0.96 6.84
N ALA A 743 37.04 -1.75 7.74
CA ALA A 743 37.78 -2.72 8.56
C ALA A 743 38.33 -3.88 7.70
N VAL A 744 39.60 -3.79 7.31
CA VAL A 744 40.27 -4.79 6.45
C VAL A 744 40.35 -6.17 7.12
N GLU A 745 40.42 -6.25 8.45
CA GLU A 745 40.40 -7.53 9.17
C GLU A 745 39.09 -8.31 9.00
N CYS A 746 38.00 -7.64 8.61
CA CYS A 746 36.72 -8.28 8.31
C CYS A 746 36.67 -8.95 6.92
N ILE A 747 37.65 -8.71 6.03
CA ILE A 747 37.63 -9.22 4.64
C ILE A 747 37.54 -10.76 4.61
N GLN A 748 38.34 -11.48 5.39
CA GLN A 748 38.36 -12.95 5.31
C GLN A 748 37.05 -13.59 5.81
N PRO A 749 36.44 -13.18 6.94
CA PRO A 749 35.08 -13.56 7.30
C PRO A 749 34.04 -13.26 6.20
N LEU A 750 34.11 -12.08 5.58
CA LEU A 750 33.18 -11.68 4.53
C LEU A 750 33.36 -12.49 3.24
N ILE A 751 34.60 -12.86 2.87
CA ILE A 751 34.86 -13.80 1.76
C ILE A 751 34.20 -15.16 2.04
N ILE A 752 34.26 -15.67 3.27
CA ILE A 752 33.57 -16.91 3.64
C ILE A 752 32.04 -16.74 3.52
N ALA A 753 31.50 -15.59 3.95
CA ALA A 753 30.07 -15.27 3.82
C ALA A 753 29.59 -15.12 2.36
N THR A 754 30.48 -15.02 1.36
CA THR A 754 30.08 -15.13 -0.06
C THR A 754 29.63 -16.54 -0.46
N LEU A 755 29.90 -17.56 0.36
CA LEU A 755 29.52 -18.96 0.13
C LEU A 755 28.32 -19.42 0.96
N ASP A 756 27.64 -18.49 1.65
CA ASP A 756 26.53 -18.78 2.56
C ASP A 756 25.27 -19.29 1.82
N SER A 757 24.47 -20.15 2.45
CA SER A 757 23.23 -20.65 1.87
C SER A 757 22.17 -19.55 1.66
N SER A 758 22.14 -18.54 2.54
CA SER A 758 21.26 -17.37 2.43
C SER A 758 21.81 -16.38 1.41
N TRP A 759 21.06 -16.14 0.34
CA TRP A 759 21.39 -15.10 -0.64
C TRP A 759 21.49 -13.71 0.02
N LYS A 760 20.71 -13.46 1.07
CA LYS A 760 20.72 -12.22 1.84
C LYS A 760 22.11 -11.97 2.45
N ARG A 761 22.75 -13.03 2.99
CA ARG A 761 24.12 -12.99 3.52
C ARG A 761 25.19 -12.92 2.43
N ARG A 762 25.05 -13.65 1.31
CA ARG A 762 25.97 -13.51 0.14
C ARG A 762 25.96 -12.09 -0.45
N ARG A 763 24.78 -11.48 -0.59
CA ARG A 763 24.58 -10.08 -1.01
C ARG A 763 25.21 -9.09 -0.03
N LEU A 764 25.00 -9.29 1.27
CA LEU A 764 25.59 -8.46 2.32
C LEU A 764 27.13 -8.51 2.26
N ALA A 765 27.71 -9.70 2.12
CA ALA A 765 29.14 -9.88 1.94
C ALA A 765 29.66 -9.13 0.70
N ALA A 766 29.03 -9.30 -0.46
CA ALA A 766 29.38 -8.60 -1.70
C ALA A 766 29.28 -7.05 -1.60
N PHE A 767 28.41 -6.54 -0.72
CA PHE A 767 28.30 -5.13 -0.39
C PHE A 767 29.42 -4.65 0.51
N THR A 768 29.61 -5.27 1.67
CA THR A 768 30.64 -4.83 2.62
C THR A 768 32.05 -4.94 2.04
N LEU A 769 32.35 -6.00 1.28
CA LEU A 769 33.62 -6.12 0.54
C LEU A 769 33.84 -4.96 -0.44
N GLY A 770 32.77 -4.45 -1.06
CA GLY A 770 32.82 -3.30 -1.96
C GLY A 770 32.97 -1.93 -1.28
N GLU A 771 32.45 -1.77 -0.06
CA GLU A 771 32.65 -0.53 0.71
C GLU A 771 34.02 -0.48 1.43
N ILE A 772 34.55 -1.63 1.85
CA ILE A 772 35.96 -1.76 2.24
C ILE A 772 36.86 -1.44 1.03
N GLY A 773 36.52 -1.99 -0.14
CA GLY A 773 37.16 -1.67 -1.43
C GLY A 773 38.47 -2.41 -1.70
N ASP A 774 38.84 -3.39 -0.89
CA ASP A 774 40.09 -4.14 -1.04
C ASP A 774 40.03 -5.13 -2.22
N THR A 775 41.11 -5.18 -3.00
CA THR A 775 41.14 -5.94 -4.26
C THR A 775 41.36 -7.46 -4.09
N SER A 776 41.75 -7.94 -2.91
CA SER A 776 41.90 -9.38 -2.62
C SER A 776 40.57 -10.14 -2.77
N ALA A 777 39.44 -9.48 -2.48
CA ALA A 777 38.10 -10.03 -2.60
C ALA A 777 37.61 -10.24 -4.04
N ARG A 778 38.30 -9.69 -5.05
CA ARG A 778 37.87 -9.71 -6.47
C ARG A 778 37.51 -11.12 -6.95
N SER A 779 38.29 -12.14 -6.61
CA SER A 779 38.05 -13.51 -7.08
C SER A 779 36.73 -14.09 -6.54
N ALA A 780 36.39 -13.82 -5.28
CA ALA A 780 35.11 -14.25 -4.69
C ALA A 780 33.93 -13.47 -5.31
N LEU A 781 34.09 -12.17 -5.49
CA LEU A 781 33.10 -11.32 -6.15
C LEU A 781 32.84 -11.74 -7.61
N VAL A 782 33.85 -12.17 -8.36
CA VAL A 782 33.68 -12.68 -9.74
C VAL A 782 32.90 -14.00 -9.79
N LEU A 783 32.97 -14.84 -8.75
CA LEU A 783 32.12 -16.03 -8.65
C LEU A 783 30.64 -15.66 -8.43
N LEU A 784 30.37 -14.60 -7.66
CA LEU A 784 29.02 -14.08 -7.42
C LEU A 784 28.36 -13.44 -8.66
N LEU A 785 29.08 -13.22 -9.77
CA LEU A 785 28.47 -12.91 -11.07
C LEU A 785 27.71 -14.10 -11.69
N LYS A 786 27.71 -15.27 -11.03
CA LYS A 786 26.98 -16.48 -11.43
C LYS A 786 26.08 -17.00 -10.30
N ASP A 787 25.73 -16.14 -9.35
CA ASP A 787 24.79 -16.47 -8.29
C ASP A 787 23.37 -16.68 -8.88
N PRO A 788 22.60 -17.68 -8.42
CA PRO A 788 21.23 -17.87 -8.89
C PRO A 788 20.26 -16.75 -8.46
N HIS A 789 20.66 -15.86 -7.53
CA HIS A 789 19.79 -14.80 -7.03
C HIS A 789 20.23 -13.42 -7.57
N PRO A 790 19.37 -12.70 -8.33
CA PRO A 790 19.81 -11.53 -9.09
C PRO A 790 20.31 -10.40 -8.20
N TYR A 791 19.73 -10.19 -7.00
CA TYR A 791 20.24 -9.20 -6.05
C TYR A 791 21.66 -9.49 -5.49
N VAL A 792 22.21 -10.68 -5.70
CA VAL A 792 23.62 -11.00 -5.40
C VAL A 792 24.50 -10.65 -6.61
N VAL A 793 24.10 -11.05 -7.82
CA VAL A 793 24.77 -10.69 -9.10
C VAL A 793 24.84 -9.17 -9.27
N GLN A 794 23.71 -8.49 -9.09
CA GLN A 794 23.51 -7.04 -9.00
C GLN A 794 24.57 -6.38 -8.12
N ARG A 795 24.79 -6.93 -6.91
CA ARG A 795 25.75 -6.38 -5.97
C ARG A 795 27.20 -6.63 -6.40
N ALA A 796 27.49 -7.85 -6.84
CA ALA A 796 28.82 -8.23 -7.31
C ALA A 796 29.25 -7.36 -8.50
N ALA A 797 28.37 -7.15 -9.48
CA ALA A 797 28.61 -6.34 -10.66
C ALA A 797 28.92 -4.87 -10.32
N TYR A 798 28.13 -4.24 -9.45
CA TYR A 798 28.39 -2.88 -8.96
C TYR A 798 29.76 -2.75 -8.28
N THR A 799 30.07 -3.69 -7.38
CA THR A 799 31.36 -3.72 -6.66
C THR A 799 32.54 -3.92 -7.62
N LEU A 800 32.44 -4.87 -8.55
CA LEU A 800 33.51 -5.17 -9.51
C LEU A 800 33.73 -4.02 -10.52
N GLY A 801 32.65 -3.37 -10.97
CA GLY A 801 32.71 -2.15 -11.77
C GLY A 801 33.50 -1.04 -11.05
N ARG A 802 33.17 -0.78 -9.77
CA ARG A 802 33.89 0.19 -8.92
C ARG A 802 35.33 -0.22 -8.66
N MET A 803 35.64 -1.52 -8.59
CA MET A 803 37.00 -2.04 -8.46
C MET A 803 37.81 -2.00 -9.76
N GLY A 804 37.28 -1.46 -10.87
CA GLY A 804 38.00 -1.32 -12.13
C GLY A 804 38.08 -2.61 -12.97
N VAL A 805 37.25 -3.61 -12.69
CA VAL A 805 37.23 -4.89 -13.45
C VAL A 805 36.70 -4.67 -14.87
N GLY A 806 37.22 -5.42 -15.85
CA GLY A 806 37.01 -5.20 -17.28
C GLY A 806 35.61 -5.57 -17.80
N PHE A 807 35.25 -4.99 -18.95
CA PHE A 807 33.95 -5.23 -19.61
C PHE A 807 33.69 -6.71 -19.89
N ASP A 808 34.69 -7.48 -20.35
CA ASP A 808 34.51 -8.92 -20.66
C ASP A 808 34.12 -9.75 -19.44
N THR A 809 34.68 -9.45 -18.26
CA THR A 809 34.31 -10.11 -17.00
C THR A 809 32.92 -9.70 -16.53
N LEU A 810 32.54 -8.44 -16.78
CA LEU A 810 31.22 -7.90 -16.43
C LEU A 810 30.15 -8.18 -17.49
N ARG A 811 30.49 -8.80 -18.63
CA ARG A 811 29.60 -8.90 -19.80
C ARG A 811 28.25 -9.52 -19.47
N LEU A 812 28.24 -10.64 -18.73
CA LEU A 812 27.00 -11.30 -18.32
C LEU A 812 26.07 -10.38 -17.53
N ALA A 813 26.62 -9.57 -16.63
CA ALA A 813 25.85 -8.61 -15.83
C ALA A 813 25.48 -7.32 -16.59
N LEU A 814 26.18 -6.99 -17.68
CA LEU A 814 25.83 -5.87 -18.57
C LEU A 814 24.74 -6.24 -19.59
N GLU A 815 24.65 -7.52 -19.93
CA GLU A 815 23.73 -8.11 -20.91
C GLU A 815 22.70 -9.03 -20.23
N ASP A 816 22.45 -8.79 -18.94
CA ASP A 816 21.57 -9.57 -18.07
C ASP A 816 20.07 -9.31 -18.37
N ASP A 817 19.21 -10.29 -18.12
CA ASP A 817 17.76 -10.14 -18.29
C ASP A 817 17.14 -9.24 -17.21
N ASP A 818 17.70 -9.14 -16.00
CA ASP A 818 17.20 -8.27 -14.94
C ASP A 818 17.76 -6.84 -15.04
N GLN A 819 16.92 -5.80 -15.16
CA GLN A 819 17.42 -4.41 -15.20
C GLN A 819 18.26 -4.06 -13.97
N ILE A 820 17.90 -4.57 -12.79
CA ILE A 820 18.64 -4.29 -11.56
C ILE A 820 20.11 -4.72 -11.68
N VAL A 821 20.40 -5.80 -12.43
CA VAL A 821 21.76 -6.27 -12.68
C VAL A 821 22.43 -5.40 -13.75
N ARG A 822 21.77 -5.19 -14.92
CA ARG A 822 22.27 -4.32 -16.00
C ARG A 822 22.68 -2.94 -15.49
N TYR A 823 21.78 -2.28 -14.76
CA TYR A 823 21.99 -0.95 -14.21
C TYR A 823 23.07 -0.92 -13.14
N ALA A 824 23.17 -1.94 -12.28
CA ALA A 824 24.20 -2.00 -11.26
C ALA A 824 25.60 -2.22 -11.85
N ALA A 825 25.73 -3.01 -12.91
CA ALA A 825 26.97 -3.16 -13.67
C ALA A 825 27.40 -1.82 -14.30
N VAL A 826 26.48 -1.16 -15.01
CA VAL A 826 26.71 0.16 -15.63
C VAL A 826 27.08 1.22 -14.58
N GLU A 827 26.31 1.35 -13.51
CA GLU A 827 26.53 2.33 -12.44
C GLU A 827 27.86 2.07 -11.70
N GLY A 828 28.22 0.80 -11.51
CA GLY A 828 29.50 0.39 -10.95
C GLY A 828 30.67 0.83 -11.82
N ILE A 829 30.58 0.65 -13.14
CA ILE A 829 31.59 1.11 -14.10
C ILE A 829 31.69 2.64 -14.12
N VAL A 830 30.55 3.35 -14.13
CA VAL A 830 30.49 4.82 -14.14
C VAL A 830 31.06 5.44 -12.85
N ARG A 831 30.89 4.78 -11.69
CA ARG A 831 31.49 5.20 -10.40
C ARG A 831 32.88 4.62 -10.14
N GLY A 832 33.44 3.85 -11.07
CA GLY A 832 34.75 3.23 -10.96
C GLY A 832 35.88 4.07 -11.56
N PRO A 833 37.09 3.50 -11.66
CA PRO A 833 38.18 4.06 -12.46
C PRO A 833 37.76 4.31 -13.91
N ARG A 834 38.30 5.40 -14.49
CA ARG A 834 38.16 5.72 -15.91
C ARG A 834 38.63 4.57 -16.81
N ARG A 835 38.05 4.49 -18.01
CA ARG A 835 38.24 3.38 -18.97
C ARG A 835 38.70 3.92 -20.31
N SER A 836 39.58 3.20 -21.02
CA SER A 836 39.95 3.59 -22.38
C SER A 836 38.71 3.57 -23.29
N MET A 837 38.56 4.57 -24.16
CA MET A 837 37.44 4.61 -25.10
C MET A 837 37.50 3.46 -26.14
N SER A 838 38.68 2.86 -26.35
CA SER A 838 38.81 1.62 -27.13
C SER A 838 38.04 0.44 -26.50
N SER A 839 38.06 0.29 -25.17
CA SER A 839 37.31 -0.74 -24.46
C SER A 839 35.80 -0.49 -24.51
N VAL A 840 35.39 0.76 -24.30
CA VAL A 840 33.99 1.20 -24.34
C VAL A 840 33.39 1.00 -25.74
N THR A 841 34.07 1.46 -26.80
CA THR A 841 33.61 1.27 -28.18
C THR A 841 33.64 -0.19 -28.63
N THR A 842 34.56 -1.01 -28.14
CA THR A 842 34.57 -2.45 -28.42
C THR A 842 33.33 -3.13 -27.84
N TRP A 843 32.96 -2.83 -26.58
CA TRP A 843 31.75 -3.38 -25.99
C TRP A 843 30.46 -2.86 -26.66
N LEU A 844 30.35 -1.54 -26.89
CA LEU A 844 29.21 -0.93 -27.61
C LEU A 844 29.03 -1.44 -29.05
N ARG A 845 30.07 -2.00 -29.68
CA ARG A 845 30.02 -2.66 -31.00
C ARG A 845 29.67 -4.15 -30.93
N ALA A 846 29.66 -4.76 -29.74
CA ALA A 846 29.50 -6.19 -29.53
C ALA A 846 28.26 -6.55 -28.68
N VAL A 847 27.55 -5.57 -28.11
CA VAL A 847 26.25 -5.75 -27.45
C VAL A 847 25.13 -5.79 -28.50
N ASN A 848 24.37 -6.89 -28.50
CA ASN A 848 23.27 -7.12 -29.46
C ASN A 848 21.87 -6.95 -28.85
N ASP A 849 21.74 -7.07 -27.52
CA ASP A 849 20.46 -6.79 -26.87
C ASP A 849 20.15 -5.30 -26.84
N ARG A 850 18.86 -4.98 -26.98
CA ARG A 850 18.34 -3.61 -27.09
C ARG A 850 18.31 -2.91 -25.72
N TYR A 851 17.94 -3.61 -24.66
CA TYR A 851 17.84 -3.05 -23.32
C TYR A 851 19.24 -2.80 -22.74
N ALA A 852 20.15 -3.77 -22.89
CA ALA A 852 21.57 -3.64 -22.60
C ALA A 852 22.26 -2.52 -23.40
N MET A 853 21.89 -2.29 -24.66
CA MET A 853 22.37 -1.14 -25.43
C MET A 853 21.89 0.19 -24.81
N VAL A 854 20.59 0.33 -24.49
CA VAL A 854 20.03 1.57 -23.92
C VAL A 854 20.67 1.89 -22.56
N SER A 855 20.70 0.94 -21.62
CA SER A 855 21.38 1.11 -20.33
C SER A 855 22.89 1.34 -20.53
N GLY A 856 23.48 0.64 -21.50
CA GLY A 856 24.91 0.62 -21.81
C GLY A 856 25.49 1.93 -22.28
N LEU A 857 24.75 2.75 -23.04
CA LEU A 857 25.22 4.05 -23.55
C LEU A 857 25.67 4.99 -22.41
N ARG A 858 25.17 4.81 -21.19
CA ARG A 858 25.60 5.53 -19.98
C ARG A 858 27.09 5.34 -19.66
N VAL A 859 27.72 4.22 -20.04
CA VAL A 859 29.15 3.96 -19.74
C VAL A 859 30.10 4.92 -20.47
N LEU A 860 29.63 5.67 -21.48
CA LEU A 860 30.40 6.78 -22.08
C LEU A 860 30.89 7.79 -21.02
N ALA A 861 30.15 7.94 -19.91
CA ALA A 861 30.54 8.81 -18.81
C ALA A 861 31.89 8.42 -18.15
N CYS A 862 32.29 7.14 -18.19
CA CYS A 862 33.54 6.64 -17.61
C CYS A 862 34.75 6.71 -18.57
N ALA A 863 34.58 7.13 -19.82
CA ALA A 863 35.67 7.11 -20.80
C ALA A 863 36.77 8.15 -20.49
N ASP A 864 38.03 7.74 -20.54
CA ASP A 864 39.16 8.62 -20.87
C ASP A 864 39.13 8.84 -22.38
N THR A 865 39.02 10.10 -22.80
CA THR A 865 38.58 10.47 -24.16
C THR A 865 39.48 11.52 -24.79
N THR A 866 39.95 11.27 -26.01
CA THR A 866 40.62 12.24 -26.87
C THR A 866 39.69 12.77 -27.97
N GLU A 867 40.07 13.85 -28.67
CA GLU A 867 39.33 14.30 -29.86
C GLU A 867 39.25 13.25 -30.97
N GLU A 868 40.24 12.34 -31.06
CA GLU A 868 40.27 11.28 -32.08
C GLU A 868 39.28 10.16 -31.74
N ASP A 869 39.17 9.82 -30.45
CA ASP A 869 38.15 8.91 -29.95
C ASP A 869 36.73 9.42 -30.26
N VAL A 870 36.48 10.73 -30.08
CA VAL A 870 35.18 11.35 -30.42
C VAL A 870 34.90 11.22 -31.92
N LYS A 871 35.88 11.47 -32.80
CA LYS A 871 35.72 11.32 -34.26
C LYS A 871 35.41 9.85 -34.63
N SER A 872 36.09 8.89 -34.01
CA SER A 872 35.85 7.44 -34.18
C SER A 872 34.47 6.99 -33.67
N PHE A 873 34.02 7.56 -32.54
CA PHE A 873 32.68 7.35 -32.00
C PHE A 873 31.59 7.93 -32.92
N VAL A 874 31.73 9.18 -33.37
CA VAL A 874 30.76 9.84 -34.26
C VAL A 874 30.62 9.11 -35.60
N ALA A 875 31.71 8.56 -36.15
CA ALA A 875 31.67 7.72 -37.34
C ALA A 875 30.84 6.43 -37.11
N TRP A 876 31.05 5.74 -35.98
CA TRP A 876 30.26 4.56 -35.61
C TRP A 876 28.79 4.92 -35.33
N TYR A 877 28.52 5.98 -34.57
CA TYR A 877 27.19 6.51 -34.25
C TYR A 877 26.40 6.92 -35.53
N SER A 878 27.11 7.39 -36.55
CA SER A 878 26.51 7.68 -37.87
C SER A 878 26.14 6.42 -38.67
N SER A 879 26.70 5.26 -38.31
CA SER A 879 26.45 3.97 -38.98
C SER A 879 25.42 3.05 -38.30
N VAL A 880 25.11 3.27 -37.02
CA VAL A 880 24.12 2.43 -36.29
C VAL A 880 22.66 2.75 -36.67
N PRO A 881 21.71 1.82 -36.46
CA PRO A 881 20.29 2.04 -36.71
C PRO A 881 19.70 3.23 -35.95
N ASN A 882 18.60 3.80 -36.47
CA ASN A 882 17.94 4.97 -35.87
C ASN A 882 17.64 4.79 -34.38
N TRP A 883 17.05 3.66 -33.97
CA TRP A 883 16.69 3.41 -32.56
C TRP A 883 17.89 3.51 -31.59
N VAL A 884 19.10 3.15 -32.03
CA VAL A 884 20.34 3.31 -31.23
C VAL A 884 20.71 4.78 -31.12
N ARG A 885 20.53 5.56 -32.20
CA ARG A 885 20.73 7.02 -32.18
C ARG A 885 19.72 7.73 -31.30
N ASP A 886 18.46 7.30 -31.33
CA ASP A 886 17.39 7.86 -30.51
C ASP A 886 17.58 7.54 -29.02
N ALA A 887 18.00 6.31 -28.69
CA ALA A 887 18.43 5.94 -27.35
C ALA A 887 19.59 6.84 -26.87
N ALA A 888 20.66 6.97 -27.65
CA ALA A 888 21.81 7.81 -27.30
C ALA A 888 21.44 9.29 -27.14
N ARG A 889 20.55 9.83 -27.99
CA ARG A 889 20.00 11.19 -27.85
C ARG A 889 19.30 11.39 -26.50
N ARG A 890 18.50 10.40 -26.06
CA ARG A 890 17.84 10.42 -24.74
C ARG A 890 18.82 10.25 -23.57
N THR A 891 19.92 9.50 -23.74
CA THR A 891 20.99 9.40 -22.73
C THR A 891 21.89 10.65 -22.66
N ALA A 892 22.03 11.42 -23.74
CA ALA A 892 22.96 12.55 -23.86
C ALA A 892 22.88 13.62 -22.73
N PRO A 893 21.72 13.97 -22.14
CA PRO A 893 21.65 14.86 -20.99
C PRO A 893 22.41 14.34 -19.77
N THR A 894 22.42 13.03 -19.50
CA THR A 894 23.13 12.45 -18.36
C THR A 894 24.64 12.27 -18.59
N LEU A 895 25.12 12.51 -19.80
CA LEU A 895 26.52 12.35 -20.17
C LEU A 895 27.34 13.65 -20.00
N PRO A 896 28.68 13.55 -19.83
CA PRO A 896 29.59 14.69 -19.91
C PRO A 896 29.43 15.50 -21.20
N ALA A 897 29.68 16.81 -21.13
CA ALA A 897 29.42 17.76 -22.22
C ALA A 897 29.99 17.32 -23.59
N LEU A 898 31.22 16.82 -23.62
CA LEU A 898 31.88 16.31 -24.83
C LEU A 898 31.06 15.23 -25.57
N TRP A 899 30.43 14.31 -24.83
CA TRP A 899 29.57 13.27 -25.42
C TRP A 899 28.19 13.80 -25.80
N ARG A 900 27.65 14.74 -25.01
CA ARG A 900 26.39 15.42 -25.31
C ARG A 900 26.49 16.18 -26.64
N GLU A 901 27.59 16.91 -26.85
CA GLU A 901 27.91 17.62 -28.09
C GLU A 901 28.22 16.67 -29.26
N ALA A 902 28.83 15.51 -29.01
CA ALA A 902 29.08 14.50 -30.05
C ALA A 902 27.81 13.78 -30.55
N ILE A 903 26.83 13.57 -29.66
CA ILE A 903 25.56 12.88 -29.98
C ILE A 903 24.51 13.87 -30.55
N SER A 904 24.48 15.08 -29.97
CA SER A 904 23.52 16.15 -30.27
C SER A 904 24.26 17.50 -30.43
N PRO A 905 25.05 17.70 -31.50
CA PRO A 905 25.77 18.95 -31.73
C PRO A 905 24.80 20.11 -31.90
N THR A 906 24.92 21.13 -31.05
CA THR A 906 24.09 22.33 -31.14
C THR A 906 24.40 23.10 -32.42
N THR A 907 23.37 23.36 -33.23
CA THR A 907 23.50 24.12 -34.49
C THR A 907 23.95 25.55 -34.20
N THR A 908 25.26 25.79 -34.44
CA THR A 908 25.98 27.06 -34.48
C THR A 908 25.19 28.31 -34.07
N VAL A 909 25.40 28.79 -32.84
CA VAL A 909 25.04 30.17 -32.47
C VAL A 909 25.80 31.13 -33.39
N ALA A 910 25.06 31.89 -34.21
CA ALA A 910 25.65 32.81 -35.17
C ALA A 910 26.60 33.81 -34.48
N ALA A 911 27.81 33.97 -35.02
CA ALA A 911 28.86 34.77 -34.41
C ALA A 911 28.43 36.23 -34.21
N LYS A 912 28.36 36.69 -32.94
CA LYS A 912 28.07 38.09 -32.63
C LYS A 912 29.13 38.99 -33.29
N PRO A 913 28.74 40.02 -34.08
CA PRO A 913 29.70 40.82 -34.83
C PRO A 913 30.61 41.60 -33.88
N THR A 914 31.91 41.60 -34.19
CA THR A 914 32.95 42.25 -33.38
C THR A 914 32.76 43.77 -33.34
N LYS A 915 32.37 44.29 -32.17
CA LYS A 915 32.24 45.75 -31.96
C LYS A 915 33.59 46.42 -32.16
N LYS A 916 33.68 47.29 -33.18
CA LYS A 916 34.88 48.08 -33.48
C LYS A 916 35.30 48.92 -32.27
N SER A 917 36.59 48.85 -31.91
CA SER A 917 37.19 49.75 -30.93
C SER A 917 37.07 51.21 -31.37
N LYS A 918 36.55 52.08 -30.48
CA LYS A 918 36.75 53.53 -30.55
C LYS A 918 37.60 53.97 -29.35
N LYS A 919 38.80 54.46 -29.64
CA LYS A 919 39.67 55.14 -28.67
C LYS A 919 39.17 56.57 -28.42
N LYS A 920 39.46 57.09 -27.22
CA LYS A 920 39.66 58.53 -26.89
C LYS A 920 38.41 59.44 -27.00
N ASN A 921 38.25 60.53 -26.24
CA ASN A 921 38.99 61.12 -25.09
C ASN A 921 37.94 61.39 -23.96
N LYS A 922 38.26 61.92 -22.76
CA LYS A 922 39.50 62.51 -22.26
C LYS A 922 39.63 62.27 -20.75
#